data_AF-A0A5M7B8S6-F1
#
_entry.id   AF-A0A5M7B8S6-F1
#
_cell.length_a   1.000
_cell.length_b   1.000
_cell.length_c   1.000
_cell.angle_alpha   90.00
_cell.angle_beta   90.00
_cell.angle_gamma   90.00
#
_symmetry.space_group_name_H-M   'P 1'
#
loop_
_entity.id
_entity.type
_entity.pdbx_description
1 polymer ?
#
loop_
_entity_poly.entity_id
_entity_poly.type
_entity_poly.pdbx_seq_one_letter_code
_entity_poly.pdbx_strand_id
1 'polypeptide(L)'
;MKNIILLTFLGLSWCSSNAQVGVNNASPKALLDVEATTPNTPNANDGLLIPRINQFPATNPIADQNSMMVYLTTNLFAVNINGTAKDYTSGFYYWDNAQTDWIRFLQQTGWTINGNDNTDSSLNFLGTTNNQDLVFKRNNVVAGLLHTSNTSFGVSSLVANASGINGTAIGVNALSSNSGGSSNTAIGSSALAANVSGIRNTAIGHNALLNNLGGRNTAIGYGAGDTNTNGDFNTYIGENADATNNNLQSAIAIGNGARVGATATVSIGNNAEATEQDAISIGRNADAFGINSISIGRSTGSNGLGAVAVGANSDASSQYGSAYGSFAQAIGTRSTALGYSSDANATDGVAIGSSSQVSGLNGVSIGSSSETTGTDSVSIGNSASVTAGNSVAIGSSTIASADRTTSVGEQAVANAANALAFGSGTVASGVRSLSLGRIAEASGENSSAVGENSISSGVSSSAFGSKAEATADYSLALGFLAHAADESSVVVGSYSEVTGASLNSIILGNSSLISGSSTNSIAIGNDITITGSKTNATGVGYQASPTASNQIMLGNAAVTEVVTSGAVRANSFISNTTTYPDYVFEDYFKGFSEIKADYKFNTLEKAETFVSENGHLPGVKSYAEVKRSGFKLDITEATITNLEKIEEQFLYIIELNKKIKSQEQLINSQNSKIESLEERLTRIEKLLEK
;
A
#
# COMPACT_ATOMS: atom_id res chain seq x y z
N MET A 1 -24.23 126.18 -78.81
CA MET A 1 -25.28 126.80 -79.66
C MET A 1 -25.50 125.91 -80.88
N LYS A 2 -26.75 125.50 -81.14
CA LYS A 2 -27.30 124.82 -82.37
C LYS A 2 -26.94 123.32 -82.53
N ASN A 3 -27.91 122.39 -82.40
CA ASN A 3 -28.86 121.85 -83.41
C ASN A 3 -28.19 120.74 -84.29
N ILE A 4 -28.73 119.58 -84.69
CA ILE A 4 -30.07 118.93 -84.70
C ILE A 4 -29.95 117.57 -85.48
N ILE A 5 -30.88 116.60 -85.28
CA ILE A 5 -31.33 115.44 -86.15
C ILE A 5 -30.42 114.19 -86.26
N LEU A 6 -30.86 112.92 -86.43
CA LEU A 6 -32.09 112.08 -86.26
C LEU A 6 -31.73 110.73 -86.97
N LEU A 7 -32.03 109.54 -86.40
CA LEU A 7 -32.68 108.38 -87.07
C LEU A 7 -32.60 107.05 -86.24
N THR A 8 -33.77 106.64 -85.73
CA THR A 8 -34.43 105.31 -85.73
C THR A 8 -33.68 103.95 -85.72
N PHE A 9 -34.14 103.07 -84.80
CA PHE A 9 -34.88 101.78 -85.03
C PHE A 9 -34.34 100.50 -84.33
N LEU A 10 -35.28 99.82 -83.64
CA LEU A 10 -35.40 98.38 -83.29
C LEU A 10 -34.54 97.79 -82.16
N GLY A 11 -35.23 97.35 -81.10
CA GLY A 11 -34.70 96.46 -80.07
C GLY A 11 -34.74 94.99 -80.48
N LEU A 12 -33.87 94.20 -79.84
CA LEU A 12 -33.93 92.74 -79.79
C LEU A 12 -33.19 92.26 -78.54
N SER A 13 -33.92 91.50 -77.72
CA SER A 13 -33.46 90.75 -76.56
C SER A 13 -32.29 89.81 -76.91
N TRP A 14 -31.18 89.92 -76.17
CA TRP A 14 -30.10 88.93 -76.23
C TRP A 14 -30.53 87.64 -75.52
N CYS A 15 -30.93 86.66 -76.32
CA CYS A 15 -30.95 85.26 -75.92
C CYS A 15 -29.59 84.68 -76.30
N SER A 16 -28.73 84.43 -75.31
CA SER A 16 -27.46 83.74 -75.52
C SER A 16 -27.74 82.25 -75.77
N SER A 17 -27.79 81.84 -77.04
CA SER A 17 -27.77 80.44 -77.44
C SER A 17 -26.33 79.92 -77.38
N ASN A 18 -26.05 79.00 -76.47
CA ASN A 18 -24.80 78.24 -76.52
C ASN A 18 -24.88 77.27 -77.72
N ALA A 19 -23.98 77.41 -78.69
CA ALA A 19 -23.90 76.50 -79.83
C ALA A 19 -23.29 75.17 -79.36
N GLN A 20 -24.13 74.18 -79.09
CA GLN A 20 -23.71 72.80 -78.90
C GLN A 20 -23.84 72.07 -80.24
N VAL A 21 -22.77 71.39 -80.67
CA VAL A 21 -22.77 70.56 -81.88
C VAL A 21 -23.01 69.12 -81.45
N GLY A 22 -24.23 68.62 -81.71
CA GLY A 22 -24.56 67.20 -81.58
C GLY A 22 -24.35 66.49 -82.92
N VAL A 23 -23.53 65.44 -82.95
CA VAL A 23 -23.43 64.53 -84.09
C VAL A 23 -24.08 63.22 -83.70
N ASN A 24 -25.19 62.88 -84.37
CA ASN A 24 -26.07 61.75 -84.05
C ASN A 24 -26.73 61.78 -82.65
N ASN A 25 -26.66 62.91 -81.94
CA ASN A 25 -27.36 63.15 -80.67
C ASN A 25 -28.20 64.43 -80.78
N ALA A 26 -29.52 64.30 -80.69
CA ALA A 26 -30.47 65.41 -80.82
C ALA A 26 -30.57 66.29 -79.56
N SER A 27 -29.90 65.92 -78.47
CA SER A 27 -29.84 66.68 -77.22
C SER A 27 -28.42 66.65 -76.64
N PRO A 28 -27.48 67.32 -77.32
CA PRO A 28 -26.07 67.30 -76.93
C PRO A 28 -25.90 67.90 -75.53
N LYS A 29 -25.23 67.17 -74.65
CA LYS A 29 -24.97 67.59 -73.26
C LYS A 29 -23.63 68.30 -73.11
N ALA A 30 -22.83 68.40 -74.18
CA ALA A 30 -21.54 69.09 -74.24
C ALA A 30 -21.45 69.99 -75.48
N LEU A 31 -20.42 70.84 -75.58
CA LEU A 31 -20.20 71.72 -76.74
C LEU A 31 -19.99 70.92 -78.05
N LEU A 32 -19.40 69.73 -77.94
CA LEU A 32 -19.36 68.69 -78.96
C LEU A 32 -19.76 67.37 -78.29
N ASP A 33 -20.86 66.76 -78.72
CA ASP A 33 -21.38 65.50 -78.21
C ASP A 33 -21.63 64.55 -79.39
N VAL A 34 -20.86 63.47 -79.47
CA VAL A 34 -20.86 62.51 -80.58
C VAL A 34 -21.29 61.15 -80.04
N GLU A 35 -22.43 60.66 -80.50
CA GLU A 35 -22.98 59.36 -80.09
C GLU A 35 -22.82 58.33 -81.22
N ALA A 36 -22.46 57.10 -80.86
CA ALA A 36 -22.31 56.00 -81.82
C ALA A 36 -23.67 55.61 -82.40
N THR A 37 -23.74 55.37 -83.72
CA THR A 37 -25.00 54.99 -84.37
C THR A 37 -25.53 53.64 -83.86
N THR A 38 -24.64 52.74 -83.42
CA THR A 38 -24.95 51.47 -82.74
C THR A 38 -24.08 51.28 -81.49
N PRO A 39 -24.51 51.77 -80.32
CA PRO A 39 -23.68 51.81 -79.11
C PRO A 39 -23.12 50.47 -78.63
N ASN A 40 -23.81 49.36 -78.94
CA ASN A 40 -23.42 48.02 -78.50
C ASN A 40 -22.53 47.25 -79.50
N THR A 41 -22.37 47.75 -80.73
CA THR A 41 -21.52 47.17 -81.79
C THR A 41 -21.05 48.28 -82.76
N PRO A 42 -20.22 49.23 -82.31
CA PRO A 42 -19.88 50.40 -83.12
C PRO A 42 -19.13 50.03 -84.41
N ASN A 43 -19.49 50.66 -85.53
CA ASN A 43 -18.80 50.53 -86.81
C ASN A 43 -17.64 51.54 -86.93
N ALA A 44 -16.80 51.40 -87.95
CA ALA A 44 -15.58 52.21 -88.11
C ALA A 44 -15.82 53.74 -88.20
N ASN A 45 -17.05 54.20 -88.44
CA ASN A 45 -17.42 55.62 -88.54
C ASN A 45 -18.08 56.17 -87.25
N ASP A 46 -18.31 55.34 -86.23
CA ASP A 46 -19.06 55.71 -85.01
C ASP A 46 -18.22 56.47 -83.95
N GLY A 47 -16.99 56.87 -84.28
CA GLY A 47 -16.07 57.54 -83.36
C GLY A 47 -15.44 58.81 -83.92
N LEU A 48 -14.86 59.63 -83.03
CA LEU A 48 -14.08 60.80 -83.44
C LEU A 48 -12.62 60.39 -83.72
N LEU A 49 -12.19 60.50 -84.99
CA LEU A 49 -10.79 60.36 -85.34
C LEU A 49 -10.01 61.63 -84.96
N ILE A 50 -9.34 61.57 -83.82
CA ILE A 50 -8.35 62.58 -83.41
C ILE A 50 -7.13 62.54 -84.35
N PRO A 51 -6.47 63.68 -84.65
CA PRO A 51 -5.32 63.72 -85.55
C PRO A 51 -4.25 62.68 -85.20
N ARG A 52 -3.93 61.83 -86.17
CA ARG A 52 -2.89 60.80 -86.05
C ARG A 52 -1.57 61.36 -86.56
N ILE A 53 -0.52 61.26 -85.75
CA ILE A 53 0.83 61.72 -86.08
C ILE A 53 1.81 60.57 -85.91
N ASN A 54 2.89 60.54 -86.70
CA ASN A 54 4.01 59.61 -86.53
C ASN A 54 5.24 60.29 -85.89
N GLN A 55 5.21 61.61 -85.76
CA GLN A 55 6.23 62.43 -85.12
C GLN A 55 5.57 63.64 -84.45
N PHE A 56 6.06 64.07 -83.29
CA PHE A 56 5.62 65.32 -82.68
C PHE A 56 6.11 66.54 -83.48
N PRO A 57 5.36 67.66 -83.48
CA PRO A 57 5.79 68.89 -84.13
C PRO A 57 7.18 69.32 -83.66
N ALA A 58 8.04 69.74 -84.59
CA ALA A 58 9.38 70.25 -84.28
C ALA A 58 9.37 71.61 -83.57
N THR A 59 8.20 72.27 -83.51
CA THR A 59 7.97 73.52 -82.80
C THR A 59 6.85 73.31 -81.79
N ASN A 60 7.01 73.90 -80.60
CA ASN A 60 6.04 73.73 -79.51
C ASN A 60 4.70 74.31 -79.92
N PRO A 61 3.59 73.59 -79.70
CA PRO A 61 2.28 74.22 -79.69
C PRO A 61 2.24 75.36 -78.67
N ILE A 62 1.51 76.43 -78.98
CA ILE A 62 1.40 77.63 -78.14
C ILE A 62 0.33 77.47 -77.04
N ALA A 63 0.20 78.46 -76.16
CA ALA A 63 -0.75 78.43 -75.04
C ALA A 63 -2.20 78.17 -75.48
N ASP A 64 -2.62 78.70 -76.63
CA ASP A 64 -3.96 78.49 -77.18
C ASP A 64 -4.21 77.03 -77.60
N GLN A 65 -3.14 76.25 -77.79
CA GLN A 65 -3.18 74.83 -78.15
C GLN A 65 -2.97 73.92 -76.93
N ASN A 66 -3.00 74.47 -75.72
CA ASN A 66 -2.99 73.67 -74.50
C ASN A 66 -4.17 72.69 -74.50
N SER A 67 -3.92 71.45 -74.10
CA SER A 67 -4.85 70.31 -74.18
C SER A 67 -5.17 69.82 -75.60
N MET A 68 -4.43 70.25 -76.64
CA MET A 68 -4.56 69.68 -77.98
C MET A 68 -4.26 68.19 -77.96
N MET A 69 -5.21 67.37 -78.42
CA MET A 69 -5.06 65.91 -78.44
C MET A 69 -4.58 65.38 -79.79
N VAL A 70 -3.67 64.41 -79.76
CA VAL A 70 -3.17 63.68 -80.94
C VAL A 70 -3.05 62.19 -80.62
N TYR A 71 -3.09 61.33 -81.62
CA TYR A 71 -2.73 59.93 -81.47
C TYR A 71 -1.40 59.65 -82.18
N LEU A 72 -0.37 59.33 -81.42
CA LEU A 72 0.93 58.91 -81.96
C LEU A 72 0.79 57.48 -82.49
N THR A 73 1.04 57.25 -83.78
CA THR A 73 0.75 55.96 -84.43
C THR A 73 1.85 54.91 -84.24
N THR A 74 3.09 55.33 -84.02
CA THR A 74 4.26 54.46 -83.90
C THR A 74 5.06 54.81 -82.64
N ASN A 75 5.80 53.85 -82.08
CA ASN A 75 6.78 54.19 -81.05
C ASN A 75 7.84 55.12 -81.65
N LEU A 76 8.15 56.19 -80.93
CA LEU A 76 9.04 57.25 -81.35
C LEU A 76 10.07 57.48 -80.24
N PHE A 77 11.32 57.16 -80.53
CA PHE A 77 12.43 57.67 -79.72
C PHE A 77 12.76 59.06 -80.24
N ALA A 78 12.42 60.08 -79.45
CA ALA A 78 12.67 61.46 -79.80
C ALA A 78 13.19 62.22 -78.59
N VAL A 79 13.90 63.30 -78.87
CA VAL A 79 14.19 64.29 -77.84
C VAL A 79 12.88 65.02 -77.60
N ASN A 80 12.41 65.02 -76.35
CA ASN A 80 11.30 65.87 -75.96
C ASN A 80 11.67 67.32 -76.27
N ILE A 81 10.66 68.16 -76.37
CA ILE A 81 10.84 69.55 -76.78
C ILE A 81 11.78 70.34 -75.85
N ASN A 82 12.02 69.85 -74.63
CA ASN A 82 12.93 70.41 -73.63
C ASN A 82 14.38 69.85 -73.71
N GLY A 83 14.74 69.13 -74.78
CA GLY A 83 16.10 68.65 -75.00
C GLY A 83 16.44 67.30 -74.32
N THR A 84 15.46 66.62 -73.74
CA THR A 84 15.65 65.33 -73.03
C THR A 84 15.19 64.18 -73.91
N ALA A 85 16.07 63.22 -74.20
CA ALA A 85 15.68 62.00 -74.91
C ALA A 85 14.59 61.23 -74.13
N LYS A 86 13.48 60.89 -74.80
CA LYS A 86 12.34 60.20 -74.22
C LYS A 86 11.75 59.19 -75.21
N ASP A 87 11.39 58.02 -74.70
CA ASP A 87 10.62 57.04 -75.45
C ASP A 87 9.14 57.40 -75.40
N TYR A 88 8.57 57.73 -76.56
CA TYR A 88 7.14 57.90 -76.71
C TYR A 88 6.55 56.65 -77.36
N THR A 89 5.70 55.93 -76.63
CA THR A 89 4.98 54.78 -77.20
C THR A 89 3.74 55.22 -77.96
N SER A 90 3.31 54.47 -78.97
CA SER A 90 2.05 54.67 -79.70
C SER A 90 0.86 54.84 -78.73
N GLY A 91 -0.03 55.79 -78.99
CA GLY A 91 -1.20 56.08 -78.13
C GLY A 91 -1.68 57.53 -78.18
N PHE A 92 -2.72 57.84 -77.39
CA PHE A 92 -3.23 59.20 -77.26
C PHE A 92 -2.32 60.08 -76.41
N TYR A 93 -2.07 61.30 -76.85
CA TYR A 93 -1.33 62.35 -76.15
C TYR A 93 -2.14 63.64 -76.16
N TYR A 94 -1.92 64.50 -75.16
CA TYR A 94 -2.31 65.91 -75.20
C TYR A 94 -1.10 66.81 -75.00
N TRP A 95 -1.14 68.02 -75.57
CA TRP A 95 -0.14 69.04 -75.32
C TRP A 95 -0.38 69.70 -73.95
N ASP A 96 0.64 69.75 -73.10
CA ASP A 96 0.62 70.57 -71.89
C ASP A 96 1.59 71.74 -72.07
N ASN A 97 1.04 72.94 -72.23
CA ASN A 97 1.80 74.15 -72.46
C ASN A 97 2.62 74.58 -71.23
N ALA A 98 2.21 74.19 -70.02
CA ALA A 98 2.97 74.50 -68.80
C ALA A 98 4.19 73.57 -68.66
N GLN A 99 4.04 72.30 -69.06
CA GLN A 99 5.13 71.31 -69.03
C GLN A 99 5.99 71.31 -70.30
N THR A 100 5.54 72.02 -71.34
CA THR A 100 6.14 72.08 -72.68
C THR A 100 6.45 70.70 -73.25
N ASP A 101 5.57 69.73 -73.00
CA ASP A 101 5.73 68.35 -73.48
C ASP A 101 4.38 67.75 -73.89
N TRP A 102 4.45 66.72 -74.73
CA TRP A 102 3.32 65.88 -75.08
C TRP A 102 3.13 64.83 -73.99
N ILE A 103 1.98 64.89 -73.31
CA ILE A 103 1.62 64.02 -72.19
C ILE A 103 0.69 62.92 -72.68
N ARG A 104 1.07 61.64 -72.48
CA ARG A 104 0.24 60.50 -72.88
C ARG A 104 -0.99 60.40 -71.98
N PHE A 105 -2.15 60.06 -72.55
CA PHE A 105 -3.26 59.52 -71.77
C PHE A 105 -2.86 58.11 -71.30
N LEU A 106 -2.43 58.00 -70.04
CA LEU A 106 -2.01 56.72 -69.47
C LEU A 106 -3.22 55.94 -68.94
N GLN A 107 -3.23 54.64 -69.21
CA GLN A 107 -3.89 53.63 -68.36
C GLN A 107 -3.03 53.49 -67.09
N GLN A 108 -3.68 53.51 -65.93
CA GLN A 108 -3.08 53.77 -64.62
C GLN A 108 -1.82 52.95 -64.31
N THR A 109 -0.74 53.63 -63.92
CA THR A 109 0.56 53.03 -63.57
C THR A 109 0.83 53.02 -62.05
N GLY A 110 -0.20 53.16 -61.21
CA GLY A 110 -0.07 53.20 -59.75
C GLY A 110 -1.18 52.45 -59.03
N TRP A 111 -1.00 52.22 -57.73
CA TRP A 111 -2.06 51.71 -56.86
C TRP A 111 -3.10 52.81 -56.63
N THR A 112 -4.34 52.60 -57.09
CA THR A 112 -5.42 53.53 -56.77
C THR A 112 -6.03 53.22 -55.41
N ILE A 113 -6.60 54.24 -54.76
CA ILE A 113 -7.37 54.07 -53.51
C ILE A 113 -8.67 53.28 -53.69
N ASN A 114 -9.10 53.08 -54.95
CA ASN A 114 -10.30 52.31 -55.30
C ASN A 114 -9.97 50.87 -55.74
N GLY A 115 -8.70 50.49 -55.78
CA GLY A 115 -8.23 49.18 -56.26
C GLY A 115 -7.80 49.18 -57.74
N ASN A 116 -7.08 48.13 -58.13
CA ASN A 116 -6.57 47.95 -59.49
C ASN A 116 -7.13 46.64 -60.07
N ASP A 117 -7.69 46.69 -61.29
CA ASP A 117 -8.01 45.50 -62.09
C ASP A 117 -6.79 45.08 -62.93
N ASN A 118 -6.57 43.77 -63.13
CA ASN A 118 -5.51 43.19 -63.97
C ASN A 118 -4.07 43.63 -63.61
N THR A 119 -3.67 43.47 -62.34
CA THR A 119 -2.32 43.83 -61.87
C THR A 119 -1.20 43.09 -62.59
N ASP A 120 -0.13 43.80 -62.94
CA ASP A 120 1.16 43.26 -63.42
C ASP A 120 2.20 43.41 -62.30
N SER A 121 2.81 42.33 -61.83
CA SER A 121 3.78 42.36 -60.72
C SER A 121 5.07 43.13 -61.03
N SER A 122 5.39 43.38 -62.30
CA SER A 122 6.52 44.22 -62.72
C SER A 122 6.21 45.73 -62.69
N LEU A 123 4.92 46.10 -62.73
CA LEU A 123 4.45 47.49 -62.79
C LEU A 123 3.71 47.93 -61.53
N ASN A 124 2.96 47.03 -60.89
CA ASN A 124 2.09 47.30 -59.76
C ASN A 124 2.67 46.70 -58.48
N PHE A 125 3.46 47.49 -57.76
CA PHE A 125 3.98 47.16 -56.44
C PHE A 125 3.84 48.36 -55.48
N LEU A 126 3.73 48.08 -54.19
CA LEU A 126 3.75 49.08 -53.12
C LEU A 126 5.16 49.07 -52.52
N GLY A 127 6.05 49.93 -53.02
CA GLY A 127 7.46 49.94 -52.66
C GLY A 127 8.26 50.99 -53.42
N THR A 128 9.58 50.93 -53.26
CA THR A 128 10.57 51.76 -53.97
C THR A 128 11.33 50.92 -55.00
N THR A 129 11.83 51.52 -56.08
CA THR A 129 12.68 50.85 -57.08
C THR A 129 14.18 51.04 -56.83
N ASN A 130 14.54 51.79 -55.79
CA ASN A 130 15.91 52.08 -55.37
C ASN A 130 16.13 51.60 -53.94
N ASN A 131 17.37 51.69 -53.42
CA ASN A 131 17.71 51.28 -52.06
C ASN A 131 17.28 52.33 -51.02
N GLN A 132 16.00 52.69 -51.02
CA GLN A 132 15.37 53.58 -50.04
C GLN A 132 14.19 52.86 -49.41
N ASP A 133 13.98 53.04 -48.11
CA ASP A 133 12.90 52.36 -47.40
C ASP A 133 11.52 52.91 -47.75
N LEU A 134 10.49 52.06 -47.67
CA LEU A 134 9.10 52.50 -47.75
C LEU A 134 8.59 52.86 -46.35
N VAL A 135 8.22 54.14 -46.16
CA VAL A 135 7.68 54.66 -44.89
C VAL A 135 6.19 54.95 -45.02
N PHE A 136 5.38 54.28 -44.19
CA PHE A 136 3.96 54.60 -44.03
C PHE A 136 3.81 55.73 -43.00
N LYS A 137 3.02 56.77 -43.31
CA LYS A 137 2.81 57.91 -42.40
C LYS A 137 1.32 58.21 -42.21
N ARG A 138 0.96 58.69 -41.02
CA ARG A 138 -0.35 59.28 -40.69
C ARG A 138 -0.14 60.66 -40.10
N ASN A 139 -0.68 61.72 -40.72
CA ASN A 139 -0.50 63.10 -40.24
C ASN A 139 0.99 63.46 -39.99
N ASN A 140 1.87 63.08 -40.93
CA ASN A 140 3.33 63.23 -40.83
C ASN A 140 4.03 62.45 -39.69
N VAL A 141 3.32 61.55 -38.99
CA VAL A 141 3.89 60.62 -38.00
C VAL A 141 4.15 59.28 -38.67
N VAL A 142 5.33 58.69 -38.46
CA VAL A 142 5.65 57.34 -38.96
C VAL A 142 4.72 56.31 -38.31
N ALA A 143 4.07 55.52 -39.15
CA ALA A 143 3.10 54.50 -38.78
C ALA A 143 3.44 53.13 -39.39
N GLY A 144 4.60 53.00 -40.03
CA GLY A 144 5.13 51.74 -40.53
C GLY A 144 6.39 51.96 -41.37
N LEU A 145 7.23 50.93 -41.46
CA LEU A 145 8.51 50.94 -42.15
C LEU A 145 8.75 49.56 -42.77
N LEU A 146 9.02 49.53 -44.07
CA LEU A 146 9.64 48.38 -44.73
C LEU A 146 11.09 48.75 -45.05
N HIS A 147 12.00 48.22 -44.24
CA HIS A 147 13.45 48.42 -44.33
C HIS A 147 14.12 47.09 -44.68
N THR A 148 15.36 47.14 -45.19
CA THR A 148 16.15 45.95 -45.58
C THR A 148 16.24 44.84 -44.52
N SER A 149 16.14 45.20 -43.24
CA SER A 149 16.22 44.28 -42.11
C SER A 149 15.06 44.40 -41.12
N ASN A 150 14.10 45.31 -41.30
CA ASN A 150 13.02 45.48 -40.33
C ASN A 150 11.66 45.65 -41.01
N THR A 151 10.63 45.11 -40.38
CA THR A 151 9.23 45.33 -40.77
C THR A 151 8.49 45.94 -39.59
N SER A 152 7.98 47.16 -39.73
CA SER A 152 7.11 47.77 -38.73
C SER A 152 5.79 48.27 -39.30
N PHE A 153 4.74 48.17 -38.49
CA PHE A 153 3.41 48.69 -38.77
C PHE A 153 2.73 49.10 -37.45
N GLY A 154 2.16 50.30 -37.36
CA GLY A 154 1.64 50.90 -36.13
C GLY A 154 2.30 52.24 -35.78
N VAL A 155 1.56 53.11 -35.10
CA VAL A 155 2.10 54.41 -34.65
C VAL A 155 3.16 54.16 -33.57
N SER A 156 4.32 54.82 -33.71
CA SER A 156 5.46 54.67 -32.79
C SER A 156 5.99 53.23 -32.67
N SER A 157 5.78 52.39 -33.69
CA SER A 157 6.38 51.05 -33.73
C SER A 157 7.77 51.10 -34.36
N LEU A 158 8.75 50.58 -33.62
CA LEU A 158 10.19 50.59 -33.93
C LEU A 158 10.80 51.99 -34.17
N VAL A 159 11.85 52.35 -33.43
CA VAL A 159 12.55 53.64 -33.63
C VAL A 159 13.23 53.66 -35.01
N ALA A 160 12.97 54.70 -35.80
CA ALA A 160 13.38 54.86 -37.20
C ALA A 160 14.91 54.93 -37.47
N ASN A 161 15.77 54.65 -36.49
CA ASN A 161 17.24 54.69 -36.60
C ASN A 161 17.93 53.35 -36.26
N ALA A 162 17.16 52.26 -36.19
CA ALA A 162 17.60 50.93 -35.83
C ALA A 162 18.25 50.17 -37.00
N SER A 163 19.41 50.62 -37.51
CA SER A 163 20.15 49.89 -38.55
C SER A 163 20.68 48.55 -38.02
N GLY A 164 20.37 47.43 -38.70
CA GLY A 164 20.92 46.10 -38.39
C GLY A 164 20.17 45.28 -37.33
N ILE A 165 18.91 45.64 -37.02
CA ILE A 165 18.15 45.10 -35.88
C ILE A 165 17.26 43.88 -36.19
N ASN A 166 17.02 43.47 -37.45
CA ASN A 166 16.30 42.21 -37.77
C ASN A 166 14.97 42.05 -37.00
N GLY A 167 14.16 43.09 -36.86
CA GLY A 167 12.97 43.13 -36.00
C GLY A 167 11.64 43.18 -36.75
N THR A 168 10.61 42.49 -36.21
CA THR A 168 9.20 42.64 -36.62
C THR A 168 8.45 43.39 -35.53
N ALA A 169 7.83 44.54 -35.84
CA ALA A 169 7.10 45.38 -34.89
C ALA A 169 5.70 45.75 -35.42
N ILE A 170 4.65 45.07 -34.97
CA ILE A 170 3.28 45.27 -35.46
C ILE A 170 2.39 45.67 -34.27
N GLY A 171 1.92 46.91 -34.22
CA GLY A 171 1.08 47.44 -33.14
C GLY A 171 1.59 48.77 -32.61
N VAL A 172 0.71 49.54 -31.96
CA VAL A 172 1.08 50.84 -31.38
C VAL A 172 2.14 50.64 -30.30
N ASN A 173 3.23 51.41 -30.33
CA ASN A 173 4.35 51.33 -29.39
C ASN A 173 5.10 49.98 -29.34
N ALA A 174 4.90 49.07 -30.30
CA ALA A 174 5.67 47.84 -30.37
C ALA A 174 7.16 48.15 -30.61
N LEU A 175 8.07 47.63 -29.77
CA LEU A 175 9.52 47.90 -29.84
C LEU A 175 9.90 49.40 -29.84
N SER A 176 9.13 50.25 -29.14
CA SER A 176 9.30 51.72 -29.16
C SER A 176 10.60 52.24 -28.53
N SER A 177 11.24 51.47 -27.65
CA SER A 177 12.53 51.84 -27.02
C SER A 177 13.74 51.08 -27.58
N ASN A 178 13.54 50.23 -28.60
CA ASN A 178 14.58 49.33 -29.07
C ASN A 178 15.65 50.06 -29.87
N SER A 179 16.86 50.18 -29.30
CA SER A 179 18.00 50.88 -29.89
C SER A 179 19.19 49.99 -30.23
N GLY A 180 19.22 48.74 -29.75
CA GLY A 180 20.30 47.78 -30.01
C GLY A 180 19.91 46.30 -29.99
N GLY A 181 18.67 45.95 -29.63
CA GLY A 181 18.22 44.57 -29.55
C GLY A 181 17.84 43.99 -30.90
N SER A 182 18.52 42.92 -31.34
CA SER A 182 18.30 42.30 -32.65
C SER A 182 17.43 41.03 -32.62
N SER A 183 16.80 40.70 -33.75
CA SER A 183 16.01 39.47 -33.95
C SER A 183 14.76 39.36 -33.05
N ASN A 184 14.12 40.48 -32.73
CA ASN A 184 12.91 40.51 -31.92
C ASN A 184 11.63 40.50 -32.78
N THR A 185 10.62 39.75 -32.35
CA THR A 185 9.26 39.80 -32.92
C THR A 185 8.32 40.37 -31.88
N ALA A 186 7.67 41.49 -32.16
CA ALA A 186 6.69 42.15 -31.31
C ALA A 186 5.40 42.40 -32.10
N ILE A 187 4.31 41.72 -31.73
CA ILE A 187 3.01 41.83 -32.39
C ILE A 187 1.94 42.10 -31.31
N GLY A 188 1.46 43.33 -31.23
CA GLY A 188 0.51 43.78 -30.22
C GLY A 188 0.83 45.20 -29.75
N SER A 189 -0.17 45.87 -29.18
CA SER A 189 0.05 47.19 -28.57
C SER A 189 1.00 47.07 -27.38
N SER A 190 2.06 47.87 -27.38
CA SER A 190 3.13 47.93 -26.37
C SER A 190 3.89 46.62 -26.13
N ALA A 191 3.82 45.66 -27.06
CA ALA A 191 4.66 44.47 -26.99
C ALA A 191 6.16 44.85 -27.04
N LEU A 192 6.96 44.39 -26.08
CA LEU A 192 8.38 44.74 -25.93
C LEU A 192 8.69 46.25 -25.90
N ALA A 193 7.79 47.09 -25.36
CA ALA A 193 7.94 48.55 -25.41
C ALA A 193 9.18 49.06 -24.65
N ALA A 194 9.57 48.44 -23.53
CA ALA A 194 10.75 48.83 -22.76
C ALA A 194 12.08 48.23 -23.28
N ASN A 195 12.04 47.29 -24.23
CA ASN A 195 13.24 46.57 -24.67
C ASN A 195 14.25 47.51 -25.33
N VAL A 196 15.46 47.64 -24.77
CA VAL A 196 16.54 48.50 -25.31
C VAL A 196 17.55 47.68 -26.12
N SER A 197 18.12 46.63 -25.52
CA SER A 197 19.20 45.80 -26.08
C SER A 197 18.94 44.29 -26.07
N GLY A 198 17.81 43.83 -25.51
CA GLY A 198 17.45 42.42 -25.47
C GLY A 198 17.27 41.84 -26.88
N ILE A 199 17.76 40.61 -27.09
CA ILE A 199 17.82 39.97 -28.42
C ILE A 199 16.94 38.73 -28.47
N ARG A 200 16.47 38.35 -29.67
CA ARG A 200 15.78 37.06 -29.93
C ARG A 200 14.52 36.83 -29.09
N ASN A 201 13.81 37.89 -28.74
CA ASN A 201 12.52 37.80 -28.05
C ASN A 201 11.37 37.63 -29.04
N THR A 202 10.35 36.87 -28.67
CA THR A 202 9.06 36.79 -29.38
C THR A 202 7.96 37.22 -28.42
N ALA A 203 7.24 38.30 -28.72
CA ALA A 203 6.15 38.85 -27.93
C ALA A 203 4.92 39.05 -28.81
N ILE A 204 3.84 38.32 -28.54
CA ILE A 204 2.58 38.38 -29.30
C ILE A 204 1.42 38.59 -28.33
N GLY A 205 0.87 39.81 -28.30
CA GLY A 205 -0.22 40.20 -27.40
C GLY A 205 -0.08 41.64 -26.90
N HIS A 206 -1.18 42.19 -26.38
CA HIS A 206 -1.15 43.49 -25.71
C HIS A 206 -0.31 43.39 -24.43
N ASN A 207 0.69 44.26 -24.28
CA ASN A 207 1.65 44.27 -23.17
C ASN A 207 2.49 42.99 -22.99
N ALA A 208 2.58 42.10 -23.99
CA ALA A 208 3.47 40.94 -23.89
C ALA A 208 4.93 41.40 -23.75
N LEU A 209 5.63 40.93 -22.71
CA LEU A 209 7.00 41.34 -22.34
C LEU A 209 7.20 42.87 -22.28
N LEU A 210 6.21 43.62 -21.78
CA LEU A 210 6.22 45.08 -21.76
C LEU A 210 7.49 45.67 -21.11
N ASN A 211 7.89 45.14 -19.94
CA ASN A 211 9.03 45.64 -19.16
C ASN A 211 10.37 44.93 -19.45
N ASN A 212 10.42 44.04 -20.44
CA ASN A 212 11.57 43.16 -20.69
C ASN A 212 12.77 43.88 -21.34
N LEU A 213 13.93 43.74 -20.70
CA LEU A 213 15.27 44.13 -21.15
C LEU A 213 16.17 42.91 -21.46
N GLY A 214 15.77 41.70 -21.05
CA GLY A 214 16.48 40.43 -21.32
C GLY A 214 16.26 39.89 -22.73
N GLY A 215 16.86 38.74 -23.05
CA GLY A 215 16.86 38.11 -24.36
C GLY A 215 16.38 36.65 -24.38
N ARG A 216 16.02 36.17 -25.57
CA ARG A 216 15.60 34.79 -25.85
C ARG A 216 14.32 34.37 -25.12
N ASN A 217 13.43 35.31 -24.83
CA ASN A 217 12.14 35.05 -24.20
C ASN A 217 11.03 34.88 -25.25
N THR A 218 10.08 33.99 -24.99
CA THR A 218 8.86 33.84 -25.78
C THR A 218 7.65 34.17 -24.92
N ALA A 219 6.82 35.12 -25.35
CA ALA A 219 5.59 35.50 -24.68
C ALA A 219 4.42 35.59 -25.68
N ILE A 220 3.33 34.89 -25.42
CA ILE A 220 2.14 34.86 -26.28
C ILE A 220 0.89 34.97 -25.40
N GLY A 221 0.19 36.10 -25.45
CA GLY A 221 -1.00 36.39 -24.65
C GLY A 221 -1.08 37.83 -24.18
N TYR A 222 -2.26 38.25 -23.71
CA TYR A 222 -2.44 39.53 -23.03
C TYR A 222 -1.63 39.53 -21.73
N GLY A 223 -0.72 40.51 -21.55
CA GLY A 223 0.09 40.65 -20.33
C GLY A 223 1.08 39.50 -20.08
N ALA A 224 1.37 38.64 -21.07
CA ALA A 224 2.28 37.52 -20.88
C ALA A 224 3.72 38.00 -20.63
N GLY A 225 4.33 37.58 -19.51
CA GLY A 225 5.68 37.97 -19.10
C GLY A 225 5.85 39.46 -18.79
N ASP A 226 4.79 40.19 -18.45
CA ASP A 226 4.81 41.64 -18.21
C ASP A 226 5.80 42.02 -17.09
N THR A 227 5.86 41.22 -16.02
CA THR A 227 6.79 41.48 -14.91
C THR A 227 8.26 41.18 -15.23
N ASN A 228 8.55 40.40 -16.28
CA ASN A 228 9.93 40.02 -16.57
C ASN A 228 10.75 41.25 -17.03
N THR A 229 11.67 41.72 -16.19
CA THR A 229 12.55 42.85 -16.52
C THR A 229 13.86 42.45 -17.16
N ASN A 230 14.54 41.43 -16.65
CA ASN A 230 15.92 41.12 -17.06
C ASN A 230 16.17 39.61 -17.25
N GLY A 231 15.14 38.77 -17.11
CA GLY A 231 15.28 37.32 -17.28
C GLY A 231 15.50 36.91 -18.73
N ASP A 232 16.14 35.76 -18.93
CA ASP A 232 16.51 35.22 -20.24
C ASP A 232 15.97 33.79 -20.43
N PHE A 233 15.75 33.36 -21.68
CA PHE A 233 15.32 31.99 -22.01
C PHE A 233 13.97 31.53 -21.42
N ASN A 234 13.08 32.47 -21.10
CA ASN A 234 11.79 32.14 -20.50
C ASN A 234 10.68 31.97 -21.55
N THR A 235 9.66 31.17 -21.22
CA THR A 235 8.46 30.96 -22.05
C THR A 235 7.21 31.30 -21.25
N TYR A 236 6.40 32.25 -21.72
CA TYR A 236 5.14 32.70 -21.12
C TYR A 236 4.01 32.59 -22.14
N ILE A 237 3.11 31.61 -22.03
CA ILE A 237 2.03 31.41 -23.02
C ILE A 237 0.69 31.38 -22.31
N GLY A 238 -0.15 32.38 -22.54
CA GLY A 238 -1.45 32.53 -21.90
C GLY A 238 -1.70 33.96 -21.45
N GLU A 239 -2.97 34.31 -21.25
CA GLU A 239 -3.33 35.58 -20.62
C GLU A 239 -2.77 35.62 -19.19
N ASN A 240 -1.98 36.65 -18.89
CA ASN A 240 -1.29 36.84 -17.62
C ASN A 240 -0.44 35.63 -17.17
N ALA A 241 0.08 34.83 -18.11
CA ALA A 241 1.13 33.88 -17.82
C ALA A 241 2.41 34.67 -17.52
N ASP A 242 2.98 34.57 -16.33
CA ASP A 242 3.95 35.57 -15.87
C ASP A 242 4.98 35.02 -14.87
N ALA A 243 6.02 35.81 -14.63
CA ALA A 243 6.93 35.62 -13.52
C ALA A 243 6.36 36.27 -12.24
N THR A 244 6.84 35.84 -11.08
CA THR A 244 6.59 36.52 -9.79
C THR A 244 7.84 37.24 -9.27
N ASN A 245 9.00 36.89 -9.83
CA ASN A 245 10.31 37.47 -9.52
C ASN A 245 11.01 37.91 -10.82
N ASN A 246 11.91 38.88 -10.69
CA ASN A 246 12.75 39.34 -11.80
C ASN A 246 13.97 38.42 -12.02
N ASN A 247 14.60 38.52 -13.20
CA ASN A 247 15.83 37.82 -13.56
C ASN A 247 15.72 36.28 -13.64
N LEU A 248 14.53 35.73 -13.91
CA LEU A 248 14.39 34.29 -14.06
C LEU A 248 15.13 33.80 -15.31
N GLN A 249 15.66 32.58 -15.24
CA GLN A 249 16.26 31.91 -16.39
C GLN A 249 15.57 30.58 -16.66
N SER A 250 15.36 30.24 -17.94
CA SER A 250 14.81 28.94 -18.36
C SER A 250 13.47 28.57 -17.71
N ALA A 251 12.66 29.55 -17.33
CA ALA A 251 11.36 29.32 -16.71
C ALA A 251 10.25 29.17 -17.77
N ILE A 252 9.26 28.32 -17.50
CA ILE A 252 8.14 28.03 -18.41
C ILE A 252 6.84 28.26 -17.65
N ALA A 253 6.02 29.23 -18.08
CA ALA A 253 4.66 29.42 -17.62
C ALA A 253 3.68 29.30 -18.81
N ILE A 254 2.80 28.31 -18.80
CA ILE A 254 1.84 28.06 -19.89
C ILE A 254 0.44 27.85 -19.30
N GLY A 255 -0.48 28.77 -19.60
CA GLY A 255 -1.87 28.76 -19.15
C GLY A 255 -2.34 30.15 -18.72
N ASN A 256 -3.65 30.39 -18.72
CA ASN A 256 -4.21 31.63 -18.19
C ASN A 256 -3.86 31.72 -16.68
N GLY A 257 -3.14 32.78 -16.29
CA GLY A 257 -2.68 33.01 -14.92
C GLY A 257 -1.59 32.04 -14.43
N ALA A 258 -0.92 31.28 -15.30
CA ALA A 258 0.20 30.43 -14.89
C ALA A 258 1.38 31.28 -14.40
N ARG A 259 2.01 30.91 -13.29
CA ARG A 259 3.04 31.72 -12.62
C ARG A 259 4.30 30.92 -12.30
N VAL A 260 5.45 31.55 -12.51
CA VAL A 260 6.78 30.99 -12.17
C VAL A 260 7.54 31.96 -11.26
N GLY A 261 8.14 31.46 -10.19
CA GLY A 261 8.82 32.29 -9.19
C GLY A 261 10.34 32.13 -9.11
N ALA A 262 10.92 31.13 -9.78
CA ALA A 262 12.35 30.89 -9.72
C ALA A 262 12.92 30.44 -11.08
N THR A 263 14.24 30.32 -11.15
CA THR A 263 14.95 29.81 -12.32
C THR A 263 14.66 28.31 -12.51
N ALA A 264 14.61 27.88 -13.77
CA ALA A 264 14.39 26.48 -14.19
C ALA A 264 13.07 25.85 -13.71
N THR A 265 12.06 26.67 -13.42
CA THR A 265 10.73 26.20 -13.02
C THR A 265 9.80 25.98 -14.20
N VAL A 266 8.86 25.05 -14.05
CA VAL A 266 7.84 24.75 -15.06
C VAL A 266 6.45 24.83 -14.43
N SER A 267 5.58 25.71 -14.94
CA SER A 267 4.18 25.85 -14.58
C SER A 267 3.31 25.69 -15.82
N ILE A 268 2.49 24.64 -15.90
CA ILE A 268 1.63 24.36 -17.05
C ILE A 268 0.21 24.08 -16.57
N GLY A 269 -0.72 25.00 -16.82
CA GLY A 269 -2.13 24.89 -16.46
C GLY A 269 -2.72 26.24 -16.08
N ASN A 270 -4.05 26.34 -16.09
CA ASN A 270 -4.72 27.55 -15.61
C ASN A 270 -4.44 27.73 -14.11
N ASN A 271 -3.87 28.88 -13.75
CA ASN A 271 -3.40 29.22 -12.40
C ASN A 271 -2.43 28.17 -11.80
N ALA A 272 -1.64 27.46 -12.62
CA ALA A 272 -0.55 26.63 -12.10
C ALA A 272 0.57 27.53 -11.57
N GLU A 273 1.10 27.24 -10.39
CA GLU A 273 2.16 28.04 -9.77
C GLU A 273 3.34 27.16 -9.32
N ALA A 274 4.55 27.55 -9.69
CA ALA A 274 5.81 26.94 -9.26
C ALA A 274 6.75 28.05 -8.79
N THR A 275 7.00 28.15 -7.49
CA THR A 275 7.66 29.34 -6.91
C THR A 275 9.14 29.16 -6.61
N GLU A 276 9.58 27.92 -6.41
CA GLU A 276 10.93 27.59 -5.96
C GLU A 276 11.78 26.92 -7.05
N GLN A 277 13.10 26.96 -6.91
CA GLN A 277 14.04 26.48 -7.93
C GLN A 277 13.77 25.02 -8.33
N ASP A 278 13.84 24.75 -9.64
CA ASP A 278 13.65 23.42 -10.25
C ASP A 278 12.27 22.77 -9.96
N ALA A 279 11.29 23.57 -9.50
CA ALA A 279 9.93 23.09 -9.25
C ALA A 279 9.13 22.91 -10.54
N ILE A 280 8.28 21.86 -10.55
CA ILE A 280 7.42 21.51 -11.68
C ILE A 280 5.97 21.44 -11.20
N SER A 281 5.14 22.34 -11.69
CA SER A 281 3.69 22.37 -11.50
C SER A 281 2.97 22.15 -12.83
N ILE A 282 2.15 21.09 -12.93
CA ILE A 282 1.39 20.76 -14.13
C ILE A 282 -0.05 20.39 -13.76
N GLY A 283 -1.00 21.26 -14.10
CA GLY A 283 -2.43 21.07 -13.88
C GLY A 283 -3.13 22.35 -13.48
N ARG A 284 -4.46 22.38 -13.56
CA ARG A 284 -5.24 23.53 -13.12
C ARG A 284 -5.11 23.70 -11.61
N ASN A 285 -4.67 24.88 -11.16
CA ASN A 285 -4.39 25.22 -9.76
C ASN A 285 -3.39 24.26 -9.09
N ALA A 286 -2.40 23.73 -9.82
CA ALA A 286 -1.33 22.93 -9.22
C ALA A 286 -0.29 23.87 -8.58
N ASP A 287 0.18 23.53 -7.38
CA ASP A 287 1.04 24.37 -6.56
C ASP A 287 2.32 23.63 -6.16
N ALA A 288 3.46 23.99 -6.76
CA ALA A 288 4.78 23.45 -6.45
C ALA A 288 5.63 24.52 -5.74
N PHE A 289 5.57 24.54 -4.41
CA PHE A 289 6.21 25.57 -3.56
C PHE A 289 7.49 25.13 -2.86
N GLY A 290 7.98 23.92 -3.13
CA GLY A 290 9.24 23.41 -2.61
C GLY A 290 10.34 23.40 -3.68
N ILE A 291 11.60 23.56 -3.26
CA ILE A 291 12.74 23.38 -4.16
C ILE A 291 12.76 21.94 -4.68
N ASN A 292 13.00 21.73 -5.98
CA ASN A 292 12.93 20.41 -6.64
C ASN A 292 11.56 19.70 -6.49
N SER A 293 10.48 20.42 -6.16
CA SER A 293 9.18 19.78 -5.93
C SER A 293 8.43 19.54 -7.25
N ILE A 294 7.57 18.54 -7.26
CA ILE A 294 6.78 18.14 -8.43
C ILE A 294 5.31 18.04 -8.03
N SER A 295 4.43 18.76 -8.72
CA SER A 295 2.98 18.77 -8.52
C SER A 295 2.30 18.51 -9.87
N ILE A 296 1.68 17.35 -10.05
CA ILE A 296 1.04 16.97 -11.32
C ILE A 296 -0.40 16.53 -11.09
N GLY A 297 -1.35 17.33 -11.54
CA GLY A 297 -2.78 17.08 -11.42
C GLY A 297 -3.55 18.35 -11.07
N ARG A 298 -4.88 18.27 -11.09
CA ARG A 298 -5.72 19.40 -10.68
C ARG A 298 -5.61 19.60 -9.17
N SER A 299 -5.30 20.82 -8.73
CA SER A 299 -5.28 21.19 -7.30
C SER A 299 -4.32 20.36 -6.46
N THR A 300 -3.16 20.00 -7.02
CA THR A 300 -2.08 19.35 -6.27
C THR A 300 -1.26 20.34 -5.48
N GLY A 301 -0.68 19.92 -4.36
CA GLY A 301 0.23 20.75 -3.55
C GLY A 301 1.52 20.00 -3.19
N SER A 302 2.69 20.58 -3.50
CA SER A 302 3.99 20.05 -3.09
C SER A 302 4.82 21.16 -2.41
N ASN A 303 4.60 21.35 -1.11
CA ASN A 303 5.18 22.45 -0.32
C ASN A 303 6.59 22.12 0.23
N GLY A 304 6.92 20.85 0.38
CA GLY A 304 8.20 20.41 0.94
C GLY A 304 9.35 20.39 -0.08
N LEU A 305 10.58 20.52 0.42
CA LEU A 305 11.81 20.27 -0.36
C LEU A 305 11.77 18.87 -0.98
N GLY A 306 11.90 18.76 -2.30
CA GLY A 306 11.88 17.51 -3.04
C GLY A 306 10.57 16.72 -2.93
N ALA A 307 9.48 17.38 -2.53
CA ALA A 307 8.17 16.74 -2.40
C ALA A 307 7.54 16.46 -3.77
N VAL A 308 6.81 15.36 -3.88
CA VAL A 308 6.15 14.92 -5.11
C VAL A 308 4.68 14.63 -4.83
N ALA A 309 3.78 15.33 -5.52
CA ALA A 309 2.34 15.11 -5.46
C ALA A 309 1.80 14.87 -6.88
N VAL A 310 1.25 13.68 -7.13
CA VAL A 310 0.71 13.29 -8.44
C VAL A 310 -0.69 12.70 -8.28
N GLY A 311 -1.68 13.34 -8.91
CA GLY A 311 -3.09 12.97 -8.84
C GLY A 311 -3.96 14.10 -8.28
N ALA A 312 -5.21 14.21 -8.74
CA ALA A 312 -6.05 15.36 -8.37
C ALA A 312 -6.23 15.51 -6.85
N ASN A 313 -5.98 16.71 -6.31
CA ASN A 313 -6.00 17.01 -4.88
C ASN A 313 -5.02 16.17 -4.03
N SER A 314 -3.94 15.65 -4.61
CA SER A 314 -2.85 15.09 -3.80
C SER A 314 -2.04 16.19 -3.14
N ASP A 315 -1.52 15.92 -1.95
CA ASP A 315 -0.76 16.86 -1.13
C ASP A 315 0.49 16.19 -0.55
N ALA A 316 1.65 16.75 -0.86
CA ALA A 316 2.95 16.40 -0.30
C ALA A 316 3.54 17.65 0.40
N SER A 317 3.02 17.95 1.59
CA SER A 317 3.35 19.19 2.30
C SER A 317 4.70 19.19 3.03
N SER A 318 5.26 18.02 3.33
CA SER A 318 6.53 17.89 4.06
C SER A 318 7.72 17.52 3.17
N GLN A 319 8.93 17.74 3.68
CA GLN A 319 10.18 17.46 2.97
C GLN A 319 10.24 15.99 2.54
N TYR A 320 10.57 15.76 1.26
CA TYR A 320 10.69 14.44 0.64
C TYR A 320 9.42 13.58 0.73
N GLY A 321 8.24 14.21 0.96
CA GLY A 321 6.95 13.54 0.91
C GLY A 321 6.60 13.11 -0.52
N SER A 322 6.05 11.91 -0.67
CA SER A 322 5.67 11.35 -1.97
C SER A 322 4.21 10.90 -1.96
N ALA A 323 3.31 11.71 -2.51
CA ALA A 323 1.89 11.45 -2.64
C ALA A 323 1.52 11.08 -4.08
N TYR A 324 1.02 9.85 -4.30
CA TYR A 324 0.61 9.33 -5.60
C TYR A 324 -0.82 8.79 -5.53
N GLY A 325 -1.76 9.45 -6.18
CA GLY A 325 -3.18 9.09 -6.21
C GLY A 325 -4.08 10.31 -5.97
N SER A 326 -5.33 10.25 -6.43
CA SER A 326 -6.29 11.32 -6.10
C SER A 326 -6.51 11.36 -4.59
N PHE A 327 -6.42 12.55 -3.98
CA PHE A 327 -6.52 12.76 -2.53
C PHE A 327 -5.43 12.07 -1.68
N ALA A 328 -4.34 11.58 -2.26
CA ALA A 328 -3.23 11.04 -1.47
C ALA A 328 -2.52 12.16 -0.67
N GLN A 329 -2.21 11.91 0.59
CA GLN A 329 -1.59 12.87 1.50
C GLN A 329 -0.28 12.31 2.08
N ALA A 330 0.85 12.89 1.70
CA ALA A 330 2.18 12.59 2.25
C ALA A 330 2.64 13.77 3.12
N ILE A 331 2.02 13.92 4.29
CA ILE A 331 2.22 15.06 5.19
C ILE A 331 3.38 14.81 6.16
N GLY A 332 3.80 13.56 6.38
CA GLY A 332 5.00 13.26 7.16
C GLY A 332 6.30 13.58 6.42
N THR A 333 7.38 13.89 7.13
CA THR A 333 8.71 14.04 6.51
C THR A 333 9.20 12.68 6.00
N ARG A 334 9.73 12.61 4.78
CA ARG A 334 10.14 11.35 4.09
C ARG A 334 9.00 10.31 4.02
N SER A 335 7.75 10.76 4.04
CA SER A 335 6.59 9.87 3.96
C SER A 335 6.24 9.49 2.52
N THR A 336 5.57 8.35 2.35
CA THR A 336 5.06 7.87 1.07
C THR A 336 3.60 7.48 1.19
N ALA A 337 2.73 8.12 0.43
CA ALA A 337 1.31 7.79 0.31
C ALA A 337 1.01 7.38 -1.15
N LEU A 338 0.65 6.12 -1.38
CA LEU A 338 0.38 5.56 -2.69
C LEU A 338 -1.02 4.92 -2.74
N GLY A 339 -1.98 5.57 -3.39
CA GLY A 339 -3.35 5.11 -3.55
C GLY A 339 -4.39 6.22 -3.41
N TYR A 340 -5.62 5.96 -3.86
CA TYR A 340 -6.75 6.89 -3.66
C TYR A 340 -6.95 7.17 -2.17
N SER A 341 -6.92 8.43 -1.76
CA SER A 341 -7.12 8.84 -0.36
C SER A 341 -6.18 8.14 0.65
N SER A 342 -4.96 7.77 0.24
CA SER A 342 -3.95 7.23 1.17
C SER A 342 -3.33 8.34 2.00
N ASP A 343 -3.14 8.14 3.31
CA ASP A 343 -2.68 9.17 4.25
C ASP A 343 -1.44 8.70 5.01
N ALA A 344 -0.28 9.25 4.69
CA ALA A 344 0.98 9.03 5.40
C ALA A 344 1.36 10.30 6.20
N ASN A 345 0.79 10.43 7.40
CA ASN A 345 0.89 11.63 8.23
C ASN A 345 2.13 11.64 9.14
N ALA A 346 2.74 10.48 9.38
CA ALA A 346 3.91 10.35 10.23
C ALA A 346 5.24 10.43 9.47
N THR A 347 6.29 10.87 10.16
CA THR A 347 7.66 10.84 9.61
C THR A 347 8.07 9.39 9.28
N ASP A 348 8.71 9.21 8.12
CA ASP A 348 9.07 7.90 7.57
C ASP A 348 7.88 6.95 7.39
N GLY A 349 6.65 7.47 7.37
CA GLY A 349 5.42 6.70 7.21
C GLY A 349 5.20 6.22 5.78
N VAL A 350 4.80 4.97 5.59
CA VAL A 350 4.52 4.37 4.28
C VAL A 350 3.09 3.85 4.23
N ALA A 351 2.19 4.57 3.56
CA ALA A 351 0.80 4.18 3.34
C ALA A 351 0.60 3.76 1.87
N ILE A 352 0.33 2.48 1.62
CA ILE A 352 0.12 1.92 0.28
C ILE A 352 -1.24 1.23 0.21
N GLY A 353 -2.14 1.75 -0.60
CA GLY A 353 -3.50 1.21 -0.80
C GLY A 353 -4.57 2.28 -0.63
N SER A 354 -5.75 2.04 -1.21
CA SER A 354 -6.88 2.97 -1.08
C SER A 354 -7.25 3.18 0.38
N SER A 355 -7.30 4.42 0.84
CA SER A 355 -7.64 4.76 2.24
C SER A 355 -6.74 4.12 3.30
N SER A 356 -5.51 3.72 2.93
CA SER A 356 -4.50 3.28 3.90
C SER A 356 -4.02 4.48 4.73
N GLN A 357 -3.77 4.26 6.03
CA GLN A 357 -3.44 5.33 6.97
C GLN A 357 -2.21 4.98 7.82
N VAL A 358 -1.27 5.91 7.94
CA VAL A 358 -0.12 5.84 8.85
C VAL A 358 -0.03 7.12 9.67
N SER A 359 -0.17 6.99 10.99
CA SER A 359 0.03 8.08 11.95
C SER A 359 1.11 7.79 13.00
N GLY A 360 1.61 6.56 13.08
CA GLY A 360 2.77 6.19 13.88
C GLY A 360 4.11 6.47 13.18
N LEU A 361 5.10 6.99 13.91
CA LEU A 361 6.48 7.18 13.42
C LEU A 361 7.05 5.86 12.88
N ASN A 362 7.72 5.90 11.72
CA ASN A 362 8.27 4.71 11.03
C ASN A 362 7.21 3.63 10.71
N GLY A 363 5.93 3.99 10.71
CA GLY A 363 4.83 3.06 10.48
C GLY A 363 4.70 2.66 9.01
N VAL A 364 4.28 1.42 8.76
CA VAL A 364 4.03 0.90 7.41
C VAL A 364 2.63 0.29 7.35
N SER A 365 1.77 0.82 6.48
CA SER A 365 0.44 0.28 6.18
C SER A 365 0.34 -0.10 4.71
N ILE A 366 0.12 -1.37 4.41
CA ILE A 366 -0.02 -1.88 3.03
C ILE A 366 -1.33 -2.65 2.89
N GLY A 367 -2.29 -2.09 2.17
CA GLY A 367 -3.61 -2.68 1.91
C GLY A 367 -4.72 -1.64 1.97
N SER A 368 -5.83 -1.91 1.28
CA SER A 368 -6.99 -1.00 1.34
C SER A 368 -7.49 -0.87 2.77
N SER A 369 -7.70 0.34 3.25
CA SER A 369 -8.17 0.64 4.61
C SER A 369 -7.29 0.07 5.73
N SER A 370 -6.02 -0.25 5.46
CA SER A 370 -5.05 -0.63 6.49
C SER A 370 -4.67 0.59 7.35
N GLU A 371 -4.41 0.37 8.63
CA GLU A 371 -4.15 1.43 9.60
C GLU A 371 -2.98 1.07 10.52
N THR A 372 -2.00 1.98 10.62
CA THR A 372 -0.86 1.87 11.54
C THR A 372 -0.71 3.17 12.31
N THR A 373 -1.15 3.16 13.57
CA THR A 373 -0.99 4.29 14.50
C THR A 373 0.14 4.04 15.51
N GLY A 374 0.54 2.78 15.69
CA GLY A 374 1.71 2.39 16.47
C GLY A 374 3.04 2.84 15.84
N THR A 375 4.00 3.23 16.68
CA THR A 375 5.37 3.56 16.26
C THR A 375 6.18 2.30 15.94
N ASP A 376 7.06 2.35 14.93
CA ASP A 376 7.89 1.22 14.51
C ASP A 376 7.08 -0.06 14.23
N SER A 377 5.91 0.11 13.63
CA SER A 377 4.90 -0.94 13.46
C SER A 377 4.53 -1.16 11.99
N VAL A 378 3.97 -2.34 11.69
CA VAL A 378 3.66 -2.77 10.32
C VAL A 378 2.27 -3.41 10.25
N SER A 379 1.36 -2.85 9.46
CA SER A 379 0.09 -3.49 9.04
C SER A 379 0.11 -3.85 7.55
N ILE A 380 -0.16 -5.11 7.22
CA ILE A 380 -0.23 -5.60 5.83
C ILE A 380 -1.51 -6.41 5.65
N GLY A 381 -2.45 -5.91 4.85
CA GLY A 381 -3.73 -6.56 4.55
C GLY A 381 -4.88 -5.57 4.44
N ASN A 382 -5.99 -5.97 3.81
CA ASN A 382 -7.20 -5.14 3.81
C ASN A 382 -7.71 -5.00 5.25
N SER A 383 -7.94 -3.77 5.71
CA SER A 383 -8.44 -3.48 7.06
C SER A 383 -7.56 -4.03 8.20
N ALA A 384 -6.27 -4.32 7.94
CA ALA A 384 -5.31 -4.66 8.99
C ALA A 384 -5.07 -3.44 9.88
N SER A 385 -5.04 -3.62 11.20
CA SER A 385 -4.95 -2.52 12.17
C SER A 385 -3.86 -2.79 13.22
N VAL A 386 -2.94 -1.84 13.35
CA VAL A 386 -1.91 -1.83 14.40
C VAL A 386 -1.98 -0.51 15.17
N THR A 387 -2.38 -0.58 16.44
CA THR A 387 -2.59 0.64 17.26
C THR A 387 -1.52 0.90 18.31
N ALA A 388 -0.65 -0.08 18.57
CA ALA A 388 0.42 0.00 19.56
C ALA A 388 1.80 -0.19 18.92
N GLY A 389 2.84 0.27 19.62
CA GLY A 389 4.21 0.30 19.12
C GLY A 389 4.86 -1.08 18.98
N ASN A 390 5.88 -1.16 18.12
CA ASN A 390 6.69 -2.34 17.88
C ASN A 390 5.88 -3.60 17.51
N SER A 391 4.75 -3.42 16.82
CA SER A 391 3.78 -4.48 16.57
C SER A 391 3.60 -4.76 15.07
N VAL A 392 3.18 -5.98 14.75
CA VAL A 392 3.06 -6.46 13.38
C VAL A 392 1.69 -7.13 13.18
N ALA A 393 0.94 -6.69 12.17
CA ALA A 393 -0.31 -7.31 11.74
C ALA A 393 -0.24 -7.69 10.25
N ILE A 394 -0.38 -8.97 9.91
CA ILE A 394 -0.29 -9.47 8.53
C ILE A 394 -1.49 -10.37 8.22
N GLY A 395 -2.40 -9.90 7.38
CA GLY A 395 -3.63 -10.59 6.98
C GLY A 395 -4.83 -9.65 6.93
N SER A 396 -5.88 -10.03 6.21
CA SER A 396 -7.12 -9.24 6.17
C SER A 396 -7.75 -9.16 7.55
N SER A 397 -8.17 -7.96 7.96
CA SER A 397 -8.85 -7.70 9.24
C SER A 397 -8.06 -8.19 10.47
N THR A 398 -6.72 -8.19 10.39
CA THR A 398 -5.86 -8.49 11.54
C THR A 398 -5.83 -7.32 12.52
N ILE A 399 -5.67 -7.62 13.81
CA ILE A 399 -5.62 -6.62 14.88
C ILE A 399 -4.41 -6.91 15.79
N ALA A 400 -3.48 -5.98 15.85
CA ALA A 400 -2.38 -5.95 16.81
C ALA A 400 -2.47 -4.68 17.66
N SER A 401 -3.21 -4.75 18.78
CA SER A 401 -3.63 -3.57 19.53
C SER A 401 -2.89 -3.32 20.84
N ALA A 402 -1.94 -4.19 21.20
CA ALA A 402 -1.05 -4.01 22.35
C ALA A 402 0.42 -3.96 21.92
N ASP A 403 1.28 -3.47 22.81
CA ASP A 403 2.69 -3.25 22.55
C ASP A 403 3.44 -4.58 22.30
N ARG A 404 4.36 -4.58 21.33
CA ARG A 404 5.19 -5.74 20.95
C ARG A 404 4.39 -6.99 20.58
N THR A 405 3.26 -6.81 19.88
CA THR A 405 2.40 -7.92 19.46
C THR A 405 2.67 -8.35 18.02
N THR A 406 2.34 -9.60 17.71
CA THR A 406 2.36 -10.10 16.33
C THR A 406 1.08 -10.86 16.04
N SER A 407 0.30 -10.41 15.05
CA SER A 407 -0.92 -11.08 14.59
C SER A 407 -0.78 -11.44 13.10
N VAL A 408 -0.81 -12.72 12.75
CA VAL A 408 -0.65 -13.21 11.37
C VAL A 408 -1.77 -14.17 11.01
N GLY A 409 -2.53 -13.87 9.96
CA GLY A 409 -3.66 -14.67 9.49
C GLY A 409 -4.96 -13.86 9.46
N GLU A 410 -5.89 -14.21 8.57
CA GLU A 410 -7.16 -13.49 8.46
C GLU A 410 -7.91 -13.46 9.79
N GLN A 411 -8.35 -12.27 10.23
CA GLN A 411 -9.00 -12.05 11.55
C GLN A 411 -8.17 -12.46 12.77
N ALA A 412 -6.85 -12.63 12.67
CA ALA A 412 -6.01 -12.88 13.85
C ALA A 412 -5.96 -11.63 14.76
N VAL A 413 -6.06 -11.85 16.08
CA VAL A 413 -6.09 -10.80 17.10
C VAL A 413 -5.00 -11.05 18.15
N ALA A 414 -4.10 -10.09 18.31
CA ALA A 414 -3.16 -10.01 19.43
C ALA A 414 -3.38 -8.69 20.18
N ASN A 415 -4.04 -8.74 21.34
CA ASN A 415 -4.50 -7.54 22.05
C ASN A 415 -3.97 -7.42 23.50
N ALA A 416 -2.97 -8.22 23.86
CA ALA A 416 -2.23 -8.11 25.11
C ALA A 416 -0.71 -8.00 24.88
N ALA A 417 0.02 -7.36 25.80
CA ALA A 417 1.43 -7.05 25.59
C ALA A 417 2.28 -8.30 25.36
N ASN A 418 3.16 -8.28 24.34
CA ASN A 418 4.01 -9.41 23.93
C ASN A 418 3.23 -10.67 23.47
N ALA A 419 1.94 -10.53 23.14
CA ALA A 419 1.13 -11.64 22.64
C ALA A 419 1.43 -11.97 21.17
N LEU A 420 1.33 -13.25 20.82
CA LEU A 420 1.60 -13.81 19.51
C LEU A 420 0.38 -14.60 19.01
N ALA A 421 -0.26 -14.15 17.92
CA ALA A 421 -1.41 -14.80 17.30
C ALA A 421 -1.07 -15.21 15.85
N PHE A 422 -1.09 -16.51 15.56
CA PHE A 422 -0.71 -17.08 14.26
C PHE A 422 -1.79 -18.06 13.77
N GLY A 423 -2.56 -17.67 12.75
CA GLY A 423 -3.61 -18.48 12.13
C GLY A 423 -4.92 -17.70 11.98
N SER A 424 -5.79 -18.14 11.07
CA SER A 424 -7.07 -17.48 10.84
C SER A 424 -7.97 -17.57 12.07
N GLY A 425 -8.51 -16.41 12.50
CA GLY A 425 -9.38 -16.25 13.66
C GLY A 425 -8.72 -16.53 15.01
N THR A 426 -7.38 -16.54 15.10
CA THR A 426 -6.68 -16.71 16.38
C THR A 426 -6.87 -15.54 17.32
N VAL A 427 -6.88 -15.80 18.63
CA VAL A 427 -6.96 -14.77 19.67
C VAL A 427 -5.88 -14.99 20.73
N ALA A 428 -4.93 -14.08 20.83
CA ALA A 428 -3.94 -14.04 21.90
C ALA A 428 -4.21 -12.80 22.79
N SER A 429 -4.91 -13.02 23.90
CA SER A 429 -5.40 -11.98 24.82
C SER A 429 -4.79 -12.01 26.22
N GLY A 430 -3.94 -13.01 26.49
CA GLY A 430 -3.09 -13.03 27.67
C GLY A 430 -1.75 -12.31 27.43
N VAL A 431 -1.20 -11.68 28.48
CA VAL A 431 0.15 -11.09 28.41
C VAL A 431 1.17 -12.20 28.17
N ARG A 432 2.08 -12.00 27.19
CA ARG A 432 3.05 -13.01 26.74
C ARG A 432 2.41 -14.34 26.28
N SER A 433 1.17 -14.32 25.83
CA SER A 433 0.50 -15.55 25.36
C SER A 433 0.85 -15.89 23.91
N LEU A 434 0.73 -17.18 23.57
CA LEU A 434 0.90 -17.71 22.22
C LEU A 434 -0.37 -18.43 21.77
N SER A 435 -0.98 -17.98 20.69
CA SER A 435 -2.09 -18.64 20.01
C SER A 435 -1.67 -19.05 18.60
N LEU A 436 -1.62 -20.35 18.31
CA LEU A 436 -1.18 -20.90 17.02
C LEU A 436 -2.17 -21.95 16.50
N GLY A 437 -2.79 -21.70 15.35
CA GLY A 437 -3.76 -22.60 14.71
C GLY A 437 -5.13 -21.96 14.48
N ARG A 438 -5.93 -22.51 13.56
CA ARG A 438 -7.23 -21.89 13.19
C ARG A 438 -8.15 -21.78 14.41
N ILE A 439 -8.60 -20.57 14.76
CA ILE A 439 -9.46 -20.27 15.92
C ILE A 439 -8.87 -20.78 17.25
N ALA A 440 -7.54 -20.79 17.42
CA ALA A 440 -6.95 -21.01 18.74
C ALA A 440 -7.15 -19.78 19.64
N GLU A 441 -7.24 -19.99 20.96
CA GLU A 441 -7.41 -18.92 21.95
C GLU A 441 -6.45 -19.09 23.14
N ALA A 442 -5.58 -18.10 23.35
CA ALA A 442 -4.66 -18.03 24.48
C ALA A 442 -4.91 -16.76 25.31
N SER A 443 -5.77 -16.89 26.32
CA SER A 443 -6.27 -15.78 27.15
C SER A 443 -5.62 -15.66 28.54
N GLY A 444 -4.94 -16.72 29.01
CA GLY A 444 -4.16 -16.68 30.25
C GLY A 444 -2.80 -15.97 30.10
N GLU A 445 -2.30 -15.33 31.15
CA GLU A 445 -0.93 -14.80 31.15
C GLU A 445 0.09 -15.94 30.99
N ASN A 446 1.09 -15.77 30.12
CA ASN A 446 2.07 -16.80 29.76
C ASN A 446 1.45 -18.09 29.22
N SER A 447 0.20 -18.06 28.72
CA SER A 447 -0.48 -19.26 28.21
C SER A 447 -0.09 -19.59 26.78
N SER A 448 -0.25 -20.85 26.37
CA SER A 448 0.05 -21.31 25.01
C SER A 448 -1.03 -22.24 24.48
N ALA A 449 -1.79 -21.79 23.48
CA ALA A 449 -2.77 -22.60 22.75
C ALA A 449 -2.24 -22.92 21.35
N VAL A 450 -1.99 -24.20 21.07
CA VAL A 450 -1.43 -24.69 19.81
C VAL A 450 -2.29 -25.81 19.25
N GLY A 451 -3.01 -25.52 18.17
CA GLY A 451 -3.93 -26.44 17.50
C GLY A 451 -5.24 -25.77 17.11
N GLU A 452 -5.93 -26.34 16.12
CA GLU A 452 -7.24 -25.86 15.71
C GLU A 452 -8.23 -25.91 16.88
N ASN A 453 -8.83 -24.76 17.20
CA ASN A 453 -9.78 -24.60 18.31
C ASN A 453 -9.23 -25.04 19.68
N SER A 454 -7.93 -24.87 19.91
CA SER A 454 -7.32 -25.08 21.22
C SER A 454 -7.54 -23.87 22.12
N ILE A 455 -7.72 -24.08 23.43
CA ILE A 455 -8.00 -23.03 24.41
C ILE A 455 -7.03 -23.14 25.59
N SER A 456 -6.30 -22.06 25.89
CA SER A 456 -5.40 -21.97 27.04
C SER A 456 -5.72 -20.69 27.82
N SER A 457 -6.64 -20.81 28.80
CA SER A 457 -7.17 -19.67 29.56
C SER A 457 -6.58 -19.53 30.97
N GLY A 458 -5.96 -20.58 31.52
CA GLY A 458 -5.29 -20.51 32.82
C GLY A 458 -3.96 -19.75 32.76
N VAL A 459 -3.52 -19.17 33.87
CA VAL A 459 -2.19 -18.56 33.99
C VAL A 459 -1.11 -19.63 33.86
N SER A 460 -0.11 -19.39 33.02
CA SER A 460 0.96 -20.35 32.68
C SER A 460 0.42 -21.71 32.22
N SER A 461 -0.77 -21.74 31.62
CA SER A 461 -1.38 -22.95 31.07
C SER A 461 -0.84 -23.28 29.68
N SER A 462 -1.04 -24.52 29.24
CA SER A 462 -0.58 -25.00 27.94
C SER A 462 -1.55 -26.00 27.33
N ALA A 463 -2.15 -25.66 26.19
CA ALA A 463 -3.04 -26.51 25.42
C ALA A 463 -2.42 -26.83 24.05
N PHE A 464 -2.05 -28.10 23.82
CA PHE A 464 -1.42 -28.58 22.60
C PHE A 464 -2.24 -29.72 21.97
N GLY A 465 -2.87 -29.46 20.83
CA GLY A 465 -3.73 -30.40 20.12
C GLY A 465 -5.02 -29.74 19.64
N SER A 466 -5.66 -30.30 18.62
CA SER A 466 -6.97 -29.78 18.19
C SER A 466 -8.00 -29.98 19.31
N LYS A 467 -8.70 -28.90 19.67
CA LYS A 467 -9.65 -28.88 20.79
C LYS A 467 -9.05 -29.27 22.15
N ALA A 468 -7.74 -29.11 22.33
CA ALA A 468 -7.14 -29.22 23.66
C ALA A 468 -7.54 -27.99 24.50
N GLU A 469 -7.87 -28.19 25.77
CA GLU A 469 -8.36 -27.16 26.69
C GLU A 469 -7.56 -27.20 28.00
N ALA A 470 -6.77 -26.16 28.27
CA ALA A 470 -6.04 -25.96 29.53
C ALA A 470 -6.61 -24.71 30.21
N THR A 471 -7.67 -24.89 31.01
CA THR A 471 -8.51 -23.78 31.49
C THR A 471 -8.14 -23.29 32.89
N ALA A 472 -7.33 -24.04 33.62
CA ALA A 472 -6.86 -23.71 34.97
C ALA A 472 -5.38 -23.34 35.03
N ASP A 473 -4.98 -22.68 36.12
CA ASP A 473 -3.61 -22.22 36.31
C ASP A 473 -2.63 -23.39 36.39
N TYR A 474 -1.46 -23.20 35.76
CA TYR A 474 -0.38 -24.19 35.67
C TYR A 474 -0.79 -25.52 35.03
N SER A 475 -1.92 -25.58 34.31
CA SER A 475 -2.41 -26.83 33.72
C SER A 475 -1.81 -27.10 32.33
N LEU A 476 -1.68 -28.38 31.99
CA LEU A 476 -1.20 -28.86 30.69
C LEU A 476 -2.22 -29.81 30.07
N ALA A 477 -2.72 -29.50 28.88
CA ALA A 477 -3.54 -30.37 28.05
C ALA A 477 -2.81 -30.69 26.74
N LEU A 478 -2.44 -31.95 26.52
CA LEU A 478 -1.71 -32.43 25.35
C LEU A 478 -2.47 -33.59 24.70
N GLY A 479 -3.16 -33.34 23.59
CA GLY A 479 -3.94 -34.35 22.86
C GLY A 479 -5.21 -33.80 22.22
N PHE A 480 -5.84 -34.58 21.34
CA PHE A 480 -7.15 -34.23 20.78
C PHE A 480 -8.22 -34.32 21.87
N LEU A 481 -8.95 -33.23 22.12
CA LEU A 481 -9.93 -33.14 23.21
C LEU A 481 -9.36 -33.45 24.62
N ALA A 482 -8.07 -33.20 24.85
CA ALA A 482 -7.53 -33.23 26.20
C ALA A 482 -8.05 -32.02 27.00
N HIS A 483 -8.56 -32.24 28.21
CA HIS A 483 -9.12 -31.16 29.05
C HIS A 483 -8.50 -31.16 30.46
N ALA A 484 -7.70 -30.14 30.76
CA ALA A 484 -7.04 -29.92 32.05
C ALA A 484 -7.71 -28.73 32.78
N ALA A 485 -8.82 -29.01 33.49
CA ALA A 485 -9.74 -28.02 34.05
C ALA A 485 -9.45 -27.58 35.49
N ASP A 486 -8.50 -28.24 36.15
CA ASP A 486 -8.14 -28.00 37.56
C ASP A 486 -6.67 -27.57 37.70
N GLU A 487 -6.36 -26.81 38.75
CA GLU A 487 -5.01 -26.24 38.97
C GLU A 487 -3.93 -27.33 39.03
N SER A 488 -2.80 -27.05 38.37
CA SER A 488 -1.64 -27.94 38.28
C SER A 488 -1.96 -29.34 37.74
N SER A 489 -3.08 -29.49 37.02
CA SER A 489 -3.44 -30.75 36.36
C SER A 489 -2.66 -30.95 35.06
N VAL A 490 -2.30 -32.20 34.77
CA VAL A 490 -1.61 -32.59 33.55
C VAL A 490 -2.42 -33.67 32.85
N VAL A 491 -2.81 -33.41 31.60
CA VAL A 491 -3.57 -34.34 30.78
C VAL A 491 -2.82 -34.57 29.48
N VAL A 492 -2.26 -35.77 29.33
CA VAL A 492 -1.55 -36.21 28.13
C VAL A 492 -2.30 -37.40 27.54
N GLY A 493 -3.00 -37.17 26.44
CA GLY A 493 -3.74 -38.19 25.70
C GLY A 493 -5.11 -37.71 25.23
N SER A 494 -5.68 -38.41 24.26
CA SER A 494 -6.92 -37.98 23.60
C SER A 494 -8.14 -38.35 24.43
N TYR A 495 -9.17 -37.49 24.40
CA TYR A 495 -10.44 -37.68 25.11
C TYR A 495 -10.28 -37.85 26.64
N SER A 496 -9.20 -37.32 27.20
CA SER A 496 -8.92 -37.42 28.63
C SER A 496 -9.25 -36.12 29.34
N GLU A 497 -9.70 -36.20 30.59
CA GLU A 497 -10.17 -35.03 31.33
C GLU A 497 -9.80 -35.10 32.82
N VAL A 498 -9.23 -34.01 33.34
CA VAL A 498 -9.15 -33.73 34.78
C VAL A 498 -10.11 -32.58 35.08
N THR A 499 -11.10 -32.81 35.95
CA THR A 499 -12.15 -31.83 36.26
C THR A 499 -12.71 -31.97 37.68
N GLY A 500 -13.53 -31.01 38.10
CA GLY A 500 -14.27 -31.09 39.37
C GLY A 500 -13.39 -31.00 40.61
N ALA A 501 -12.48 -30.02 40.68
CA ALA A 501 -11.59 -29.75 41.80
C ALA A 501 -10.58 -30.87 42.12
N SER A 502 -10.13 -31.60 41.10
CA SER A 502 -9.17 -32.70 41.19
C SER A 502 -7.72 -32.21 41.04
N LEU A 503 -7.32 -31.28 41.92
CA LEU A 503 -6.02 -30.59 41.89
C LEU A 503 -4.82 -31.54 41.86
N ASN A 504 -3.73 -31.11 41.21
CA ASN A 504 -2.45 -31.83 41.09
C ASN A 504 -2.58 -33.24 40.49
N SER A 505 -3.61 -33.49 39.69
CA SER A 505 -3.87 -34.81 39.11
C SER A 505 -3.28 -34.94 37.72
N ILE A 506 -2.87 -36.16 37.38
CA ILE A 506 -2.14 -36.46 36.16
C ILE A 506 -2.83 -37.58 35.40
N ILE A 507 -3.08 -37.37 34.11
CA ILE A 507 -3.48 -38.39 33.16
C ILE A 507 -2.38 -38.55 32.11
N LEU A 508 -1.96 -39.80 31.91
CA LEU A 508 -1.03 -40.24 30.87
C LEU A 508 -1.67 -41.40 30.10
N GLY A 509 -2.42 -41.08 29.06
CA GLY A 509 -3.12 -42.01 28.18
C GLY A 509 -4.52 -41.52 27.80
N ASN A 510 -5.30 -42.35 27.11
CA ASN A 510 -6.52 -41.93 26.43
C ASN A 510 -7.80 -42.28 27.20
N SER A 511 -8.88 -41.55 26.92
CA SER A 511 -10.23 -41.84 27.43
C SER A 511 -10.29 -41.98 28.96
N SER A 512 -9.41 -41.29 29.69
CA SER A 512 -9.36 -41.39 31.15
C SER A 512 -9.95 -40.14 31.79
N LEU A 513 -10.56 -40.31 32.96
CA LEU A 513 -11.24 -39.25 33.70
C LEU A 513 -10.75 -39.24 35.14
N ILE A 514 -10.27 -38.10 35.61
CA ILE A 514 -10.08 -37.84 37.04
C ILE A 514 -11.04 -36.72 37.43
N SER A 515 -11.98 -37.01 38.32
CA SER A 515 -12.95 -36.01 38.76
C SER A 515 -13.44 -36.13 40.20
N GLY A 516 -14.30 -35.19 40.60
CA GLY A 516 -15.00 -35.24 41.90
C GLY A 516 -14.08 -35.07 43.10
N SER A 517 -13.20 -34.08 43.05
CA SER A 517 -12.23 -33.73 44.10
C SER A 517 -11.21 -34.84 44.39
N SER A 518 -10.89 -35.66 43.39
CA SER A 518 -9.87 -36.70 43.50
C SER A 518 -8.50 -36.08 43.33
N THR A 519 -7.90 -35.57 44.42
CA THR A 519 -6.64 -34.83 44.39
C THR A 519 -5.40 -35.73 44.39
N ASN A 520 -4.29 -35.24 43.85
CA ASN A 520 -3.01 -35.97 43.75
C ASN A 520 -3.17 -37.36 43.11
N SER A 521 -4.13 -37.51 42.20
CA SER A 521 -4.46 -38.79 41.60
C SER A 521 -3.78 -38.93 40.24
N ILE A 522 -3.39 -40.16 39.90
CA ILE A 522 -2.63 -40.44 38.68
C ILE A 522 -3.31 -41.58 37.90
N ALA A 523 -3.66 -41.33 36.65
CA ALA A 523 -4.12 -42.34 35.71
C ALA A 523 -3.07 -42.55 34.62
N ILE A 524 -2.49 -43.74 34.53
CA ILE A 524 -1.49 -44.11 33.52
C ILE A 524 -2.06 -45.26 32.69
N GLY A 525 -2.51 -45.00 31.47
CA GLY A 525 -3.14 -45.99 30.60
C GLY A 525 -4.46 -45.51 30.03
N ASN A 526 -5.37 -46.44 29.72
CA ASN A 526 -6.60 -46.12 29.00
C ASN A 526 -7.84 -46.51 29.81
N ASP A 527 -8.92 -45.73 29.62
CA ASP A 527 -10.22 -45.97 30.26
C ASP A 527 -10.17 -46.03 31.81
N ILE A 528 -9.26 -45.27 32.43
CA ILE A 528 -9.16 -45.18 33.89
C ILE A 528 -10.08 -44.07 34.39
N THR A 529 -10.94 -44.39 35.36
CA THR A 529 -11.85 -43.44 36.00
C THR A 529 -11.54 -43.31 37.49
N ILE A 530 -11.04 -42.15 37.91
CA ILE A 530 -10.77 -41.83 39.32
C ILE A 530 -11.74 -40.75 39.78
N THR A 531 -12.81 -41.17 40.46
CA THR A 531 -13.87 -40.26 40.93
C THR A 531 -14.21 -40.50 42.39
N GLY A 532 -14.93 -39.56 43.00
CA GLY A 532 -15.48 -39.69 44.35
C GLY A 532 -14.47 -39.37 45.45
N SER A 533 -13.73 -38.26 45.29
CA SER A 533 -12.81 -37.69 46.28
C SER A 533 -11.68 -38.63 46.72
N LYS A 534 -11.19 -39.44 45.78
CA LYS A 534 -10.10 -40.38 46.04
C LYS A 534 -8.78 -39.63 46.01
N THR A 535 -8.17 -39.44 47.16
CA THR A 535 -6.88 -38.74 47.28
C THR A 535 -5.74 -39.74 47.16
N ASN A 536 -4.67 -39.39 46.45
CA ASN A 536 -3.50 -40.26 46.23
C ASN A 536 -3.87 -41.62 45.59
N ALA A 537 -4.88 -41.65 44.73
CA ALA A 537 -5.26 -42.85 44.00
C ALA A 537 -4.45 -42.95 42.70
N THR A 538 -3.89 -44.12 42.41
CA THR A 538 -3.11 -44.36 41.19
C THR A 538 -3.65 -45.55 40.44
N GLY A 539 -4.14 -45.33 39.23
CA GLY A 539 -4.50 -46.39 38.29
C GLY A 539 -3.41 -46.57 37.25
N VAL A 540 -2.95 -47.80 37.01
CA VAL A 540 -1.98 -48.11 35.96
C VAL A 540 -2.49 -49.25 35.09
N GLY A 541 -2.67 -49.01 33.79
CA GLY A 541 -3.08 -49.99 32.78
C GLY A 541 -4.44 -49.69 32.15
N TYR A 542 -5.11 -50.74 31.68
CA TYR A 542 -6.44 -50.65 31.09
C TYR A 542 -7.52 -50.79 32.16
N GLN A 543 -8.44 -49.82 32.26
CA GLN A 543 -9.56 -49.81 33.23
C GLN A 543 -9.13 -50.00 34.70
N ALA A 544 -7.90 -49.62 35.05
CA ALA A 544 -7.35 -49.74 36.40
C ALA A 544 -7.89 -48.64 37.34
N SER A 545 -9.21 -48.60 37.56
CA SER A 545 -9.91 -47.53 38.27
C SER A 545 -9.92 -47.75 39.78
N PRO A 546 -9.08 -47.05 40.58
CA PRO A 546 -9.00 -47.28 42.01
C PRO A 546 -10.34 -47.04 42.70
N THR A 547 -10.63 -47.87 43.70
CA THR A 547 -11.86 -47.87 44.49
C THR A 547 -11.73 -47.08 45.80
N ALA A 548 -10.51 -46.76 46.24
CA ALA A 548 -10.25 -46.02 47.48
C ALA A 548 -9.08 -45.03 47.37
N SER A 549 -9.00 -44.11 48.33
CA SER A 549 -7.83 -43.24 48.54
C SER A 549 -6.59 -44.04 48.94
N ASN A 550 -5.40 -43.55 48.59
CA ASN A 550 -4.11 -44.19 48.86
C ASN A 550 -4.00 -45.62 48.28
N GLN A 551 -4.72 -45.89 47.20
CA GLN A 551 -4.70 -47.18 46.51
C GLN A 551 -3.95 -47.07 45.19
N ILE A 552 -3.08 -48.04 44.93
CA ILE A 552 -2.54 -48.29 43.60
C ILE A 552 -3.29 -49.50 43.02
N MET A 553 -3.98 -49.30 41.89
CA MET A 553 -4.63 -50.36 41.12
C MET A 553 -3.83 -50.62 39.84
N LEU A 554 -3.49 -51.89 39.59
CA LEU A 554 -2.73 -52.32 38.43
C LEU A 554 -3.63 -53.19 37.53
N GLY A 555 -4.04 -52.65 36.37
CA GLY A 555 -4.94 -53.28 35.42
C GLY A 555 -6.36 -53.52 35.95
N ASN A 556 -7.21 -54.12 35.10
CA ASN A 556 -8.54 -54.62 35.46
C ASN A 556 -8.60 -56.15 35.56
N ALA A 557 -7.51 -56.83 35.25
CA ALA A 557 -7.33 -58.28 35.41
C ALA A 557 -6.43 -58.57 36.62
N ALA A 558 -6.43 -59.82 37.08
CA ALA A 558 -5.54 -60.25 38.15
C ALA A 558 -4.08 -59.99 37.76
N VAL A 559 -3.36 -59.27 38.61
CA VAL A 559 -1.90 -59.12 38.49
C VAL A 559 -1.28 -60.51 38.66
N THR A 560 -0.66 -61.03 37.61
CA THR A 560 -0.08 -62.39 37.63
C THR A 560 1.25 -62.45 38.36
N GLU A 561 2.07 -61.40 38.27
CA GLU A 561 3.39 -61.33 38.91
C GLU A 561 3.79 -59.88 39.20
N VAL A 562 4.42 -59.63 40.36
CA VAL A 562 5.10 -58.36 40.68
C VAL A 562 6.59 -58.66 40.85
N VAL A 563 7.41 -58.22 39.89
CA VAL A 563 8.86 -58.47 39.88
C VAL A 563 9.60 -57.34 40.57
N THR A 564 10.43 -57.66 41.58
CA THR A 564 11.27 -56.69 42.29
C THR A 564 12.69 -57.23 42.48
N SER A 565 13.69 -56.35 42.44
CA SER A 565 15.10 -56.72 42.69
C SER A 565 15.50 -56.65 44.17
N GLY A 566 14.61 -56.19 45.05
CA GLY A 566 14.87 -55.94 46.46
C GLY A 566 13.78 -56.48 47.39
N ALA A 567 13.79 -56.03 48.65
CA ALA A 567 12.79 -56.45 49.62
C ALA A 567 11.45 -55.73 49.41
N VAL A 568 10.35 -56.47 49.46
CA VAL A 568 8.99 -55.91 49.61
C VAL A 568 8.72 -55.73 51.10
N ARG A 569 8.44 -54.49 51.53
CA ARG A 569 8.06 -54.18 52.91
C ARG A 569 6.56 -53.93 52.95
N ALA A 570 5.83 -54.75 53.69
CA ALA A 570 4.40 -54.59 53.93
C ALA A 570 4.11 -54.80 55.42
N ASN A 571 3.08 -54.13 55.95
CA ASN A 571 2.63 -54.37 57.32
C ASN A 571 2.01 -55.77 57.49
N SER A 572 1.40 -56.29 56.43
CA SER A 572 0.78 -57.61 56.39
C SER A 572 0.73 -58.12 54.95
N PHE A 573 0.92 -59.43 54.79
CA PHE A 573 0.57 -60.15 53.57
C PHE A 573 -0.69 -60.95 53.85
N ILE A 574 -1.76 -60.75 53.06
CA ILE A 574 -3.01 -61.49 53.19
C ILE A 574 -3.08 -62.49 52.04
N SER A 575 -3.29 -63.76 52.36
CA SER A 575 -3.49 -64.83 51.38
C SER A 575 -4.95 -65.27 51.37
N ASN A 576 -5.46 -65.69 50.21
CA ASN A 576 -6.84 -66.15 50.03
C ASN A 576 -7.01 -67.67 50.22
N THR A 577 -6.04 -68.34 50.84
CA THR A 577 -6.16 -69.77 51.14
C THR A 577 -7.38 -70.07 52.02
N THR A 578 -8.11 -71.13 51.67
CA THR A 578 -9.30 -71.60 52.38
C THR A 578 -9.02 -72.81 53.27
N THR A 579 -7.81 -73.38 53.21
CA THR A 579 -7.45 -74.61 53.93
C THR A 579 -6.49 -74.30 55.07
N TYR A 580 -6.92 -74.61 56.29
CA TYR A 580 -6.11 -74.54 57.50
C TYR A 580 -5.86 -75.94 58.07
N PRO A 581 -4.75 -76.17 58.81
CA PRO A 581 -4.32 -77.52 59.19
C PRO A 581 -5.15 -78.31 60.17
N ASP A 582 -6.29 -77.80 60.65
CA ASP A 582 -7.22 -78.51 61.54
C ASP A 582 -7.57 -79.97 61.09
N TYR A 583 -7.37 -80.30 59.81
CA TYR A 583 -7.40 -81.68 59.30
C TYR A 583 -6.50 -82.66 60.06
N VAL A 584 -5.41 -82.19 60.66
CA VAL A 584 -4.50 -83.01 61.47
C VAL A 584 -5.22 -83.57 62.67
N PHE A 585 -5.95 -82.72 63.40
CA PHE A 585 -6.75 -83.14 64.54
C PHE A 585 -7.96 -83.99 64.14
N GLU A 586 -8.62 -83.66 63.02
CA GLU A 586 -9.74 -84.47 62.54
C GLU A 586 -9.31 -85.91 62.25
N ASP A 587 -8.24 -86.08 61.48
CA ASP A 587 -7.74 -87.42 61.14
C ASP A 587 -7.33 -88.19 62.39
N TYR A 588 -6.66 -87.53 63.34
CA TYR A 588 -6.22 -88.18 64.58
C TYR A 588 -7.37 -88.68 65.46
N PHE A 589 -8.41 -87.85 65.68
CA PHE A 589 -9.48 -88.18 66.62
C PHE A 589 -10.67 -88.91 65.98
N LYS A 590 -10.96 -88.62 64.71
CA LYS A 590 -12.11 -89.20 63.99
C LYS A 590 -11.70 -90.33 63.04
N GLY A 591 -10.40 -90.47 62.75
CA GLY A 591 -9.86 -91.44 61.79
C GLY A 591 -9.99 -91.00 60.33
N PHE A 592 -10.49 -89.79 60.07
CA PHE A 592 -10.59 -89.17 58.75
C PHE A 592 -10.67 -87.64 58.89
N SER A 593 -10.31 -86.90 57.84
CA SER A 593 -10.53 -85.45 57.76
C SER A 593 -11.47 -85.08 56.62
N GLU A 594 -12.38 -84.15 56.87
CA GLU A 594 -13.26 -83.56 55.85
C GLU A 594 -12.55 -82.42 55.10
N ILE A 595 -11.60 -81.76 55.76
CA ILE A 595 -10.82 -80.64 55.20
C ILE A 595 -9.75 -81.17 54.23
N LYS A 596 -9.11 -82.31 54.54
CA LYS A 596 -8.09 -82.94 53.69
C LYS A 596 -8.18 -84.47 53.78
N ALA A 597 -9.01 -85.07 52.93
CA ALA A 597 -9.33 -86.50 53.00
C ALA A 597 -8.13 -87.45 52.81
N ASP A 598 -7.12 -87.02 52.05
CA ASP A 598 -5.88 -87.76 51.78
C ASP A 598 -4.83 -87.58 52.89
N TYR A 599 -5.03 -86.65 53.82
CA TYR A 599 -4.15 -86.50 54.96
C TYR A 599 -4.24 -87.73 55.87
N LYS A 600 -3.09 -88.18 56.36
CA LYS A 600 -2.98 -89.27 57.32
C LYS A 600 -1.94 -88.88 58.36
N PHE A 601 -2.35 -88.86 59.63
CA PHE A 601 -1.44 -88.61 60.72
C PHE A 601 -0.39 -89.73 60.79
N ASN A 602 0.88 -89.36 60.61
CA ASN A 602 1.98 -90.31 60.71
C ASN A 602 2.24 -90.65 62.18
N THR A 603 2.57 -91.90 62.50
CA THR A 603 3.06 -92.23 63.84
C THR A 603 4.48 -91.70 64.04
N LEU A 604 4.91 -91.53 65.29
CA LEU A 604 6.29 -91.13 65.64
C LEU A 604 7.35 -91.99 64.93
N GLU A 605 7.15 -93.30 64.85
CA GLU A 605 8.06 -94.25 64.17
C GLU A 605 8.19 -93.97 62.66
N LYS A 606 7.08 -93.65 61.99
CA LYS A 606 7.09 -93.28 60.56
C LYS A 606 7.76 -91.93 60.33
N ALA A 607 7.50 -90.96 61.21
CA ALA A 607 8.13 -89.65 61.14
C ALA A 607 9.65 -89.75 61.37
N GLU A 608 10.10 -90.54 62.35
CA GLU A 608 11.53 -90.81 62.61
C GLU A 608 12.21 -91.45 61.40
N THR A 609 11.58 -92.48 60.82
CA THR A 609 12.10 -93.15 59.61
C THR A 609 12.30 -92.13 58.49
N PHE A 610 11.27 -91.32 58.18
CA PHE A 610 11.36 -90.32 57.11
C PHE A 610 12.47 -89.30 57.35
N VAL A 611 12.57 -88.75 58.57
CA VAL A 611 13.58 -87.74 58.91
C VAL A 611 14.98 -88.33 58.84
N SER A 612 15.18 -89.58 59.28
CA SER A 612 16.47 -90.27 59.23
C SER A 612 16.96 -90.51 57.78
N GLU A 613 16.02 -90.69 56.84
CA GLU A 613 16.33 -90.91 55.43
C GLU A 613 16.48 -89.61 54.62
N ASN A 614 15.68 -88.57 54.92
CA ASN A 614 15.55 -87.38 54.07
C ASN A 614 16.14 -86.10 54.69
N GLY A 615 16.41 -86.06 56.00
CA GLY A 615 17.02 -84.92 56.68
C GLY A 615 16.13 -83.68 56.81
N HIS A 616 14.82 -83.82 56.60
CA HIS A 616 13.81 -82.78 56.84
C HIS A 616 12.47 -83.40 57.26
N LEU A 617 11.54 -82.57 57.74
CA LEU A 617 10.22 -83.05 58.16
C LEU A 617 9.37 -83.49 56.94
N PRO A 618 8.51 -84.51 57.10
CA PRO A 618 7.56 -84.91 56.07
C PRO A 618 6.66 -83.74 55.64
N GLY A 619 6.55 -83.52 54.33
CA GLY A 619 5.74 -82.44 53.75
C GLY A 619 6.41 -81.06 53.71
N VAL A 620 7.51 -80.83 54.44
CA VAL A 620 8.28 -79.58 54.37
C VAL A 620 9.30 -79.68 53.23
N LYS A 621 9.32 -78.70 52.32
CA LYS A 621 10.30 -78.66 51.21
C LYS A 621 11.73 -78.59 51.74
N SER A 622 12.60 -79.44 51.24
CA SER A 622 14.02 -79.44 51.61
C SER A 622 14.75 -78.21 51.07
N TYR A 623 15.87 -77.82 51.69
CA TYR A 623 16.72 -76.73 51.18
C TYR A 623 17.16 -76.96 49.72
N ALA A 624 17.48 -78.21 49.37
CA ALA A 624 17.91 -78.57 48.02
C ALA A 624 16.79 -78.38 46.97
N GLU A 625 15.53 -78.58 47.34
CA GLU A 625 14.37 -78.33 46.47
C GLU A 625 14.11 -76.84 46.31
N VAL A 626 14.13 -76.08 47.40
CA VAL A 626 13.94 -74.62 47.36
C VAL A 626 15.03 -73.97 46.51
N LYS A 627 16.30 -74.38 46.67
CA LYS A 627 17.40 -73.88 45.84
C LYS A 627 17.21 -74.21 44.35
N ARG A 628 16.76 -75.43 44.01
CA ARG A 628 16.48 -75.84 42.62
C ARG A 628 15.35 -75.02 41.98
N SER A 629 14.39 -74.55 42.77
CA SER A 629 13.31 -73.66 42.29
C SER A 629 13.75 -72.20 42.09
N GLY A 630 15.00 -71.85 42.37
CA GLY A 630 15.47 -70.46 42.35
C GLY A 630 14.98 -69.65 43.56
N PHE A 631 14.82 -70.30 44.73
CA PHE A 631 14.26 -69.70 45.94
C PHE A 631 12.82 -69.18 45.78
N LYS A 632 12.07 -69.74 44.83
CA LYS A 632 10.64 -69.49 44.69
C LYS A 632 9.89 -70.25 45.77
N LEU A 633 9.68 -69.61 46.92
CA LEU A 633 8.91 -70.15 48.02
C LEU A 633 7.52 -69.51 48.04
N ASP A 634 6.48 -70.34 47.90
CA ASP A 634 5.12 -69.91 48.22
C ASP A 634 5.01 -69.79 49.74
N ILE A 635 4.94 -68.55 50.22
CA ILE A 635 4.88 -68.23 51.65
C ILE A 635 3.57 -68.73 52.27
N THR A 636 2.48 -68.78 51.49
CA THR A 636 1.20 -69.30 51.97
C THR A 636 1.31 -70.80 52.23
N GLU A 637 1.78 -71.55 51.24
CA GLU A 637 1.98 -72.99 51.34
C GLU A 637 2.92 -73.32 52.51
N ALA A 638 4.06 -72.62 52.60
CA ALA A 638 5.02 -72.81 53.68
C ALA A 638 4.42 -72.52 55.07
N THR A 639 3.53 -71.53 55.19
CA THR A 639 2.85 -71.20 56.46
C THR A 639 1.86 -72.30 56.86
N ILE A 640 1.08 -72.82 55.91
CA ILE A 640 0.14 -73.93 56.14
C ILE A 640 0.90 -75.19 56.57
N THR A 641 1.97 -75.55 55.85
CA THR A 641 2.78 -76.72 56.22
C THR A 641 3.41 -76.56 57.60
N ASN A 642 3.90 -75.37 57.96
CA ASN A 642 4.45 -75.12 59.28
C ASN A 642 3.39 -75.30 60.39
N LEU A 643 2.18 -74.80 60.19
CA LEU A 643 1.07 -75.01 61.12
C LEU A 643 0.68 -76.50 61.22
N GLU A 644 0.64 -77.24 60.09
CA GLU A 644 0.41 -78.69 60.07
C GLU A 644 1.43 -79.43 60.95
N LYS A 645 2.73 -79.12 60.80
CA LYS A 645 3.78 -79.76 61.60
C LYS A 645 3.67 -79.42 63.09
N ILE A 646 3.22 -78.20 63.44
CA ILE A 646 2.98 -77.80 64.84
C ILE A 646 1.86 -78.63 65.46
N GLU A 647 0.76 -78.84 64.73
CA GLU A 647 -0.36 -79.67 65.21
C GLU A 647 0.05 -81.14 65.36
N GLU A 648 0.83 -81.67 64.40
CA GLU A 648 1.38 -83.02 64.50
C GLU A 648 2.26 -83.18 65.75
N GLN A 649 3.15 -82.21 65.97
CA GLN A 649 4.02 -82.18 67.14
C GLN A 649 3.21 -82.15 68.44
N PHE A 650 2.12 -81.39 68.48
CA PHE A 650 1.23 -81.34 69.64
C PHE A 650 0.58 -82.71 69.94
N LEU A 651 0.12 -83.42 68.91
CA LEU A 651 -0.45 -84.77 69.06
C LEU A 651 0.59 -85.79 69.53
N TYR A 652 1.81 -85.75 68.99
CA TYR A 652 2.90 -86.62 69.47
C TYR A 652 3.18 -86.42 70.96
N ILE A 653 3.13 -85.19 71.45
CA ILE A 653 3.29 -84.90 72.88
C ILE A 653 2.14 -85.50 73.70
N ILE A 654 0.90 -85.44 73.22
CA ILE A 654 -0.25 -86.09 73.88
C ILE A 654 -0.04 -87.61 73.97
N GLU A 655 0.42 -88.24 72.89
CA GLU A 655 0.71 -89.68 72.87
C GLU A 655 1.80 -90.06 73.86
N LEU A 656 2.91 -89.31 73.86
CA LEU A 656 4.00 -89.50 74.80
C LEU A 656 3.52 -89.35 76.24
N ASN A 657 2.71 -88.33 76.56
CA ASN A 657 2.13 -88.15 77.89
C ASN A 657 1.16 -89.28 78.29
N LYS A 658 0.32 -89.78 77.37
CA LYS A 658 -0.51 -90.97 77.62
C LYS A 658 0.36 -92.19 77.95
N LYS A 659 1.46 -92.38 77.22
CA LYS A 659 2.42 -93.46 77.43
C LYS A 659 3.15 -93.32 78.78
N ILE A 660 3.59 -92.12 79.13
CA ILE A 660 4.20 -91.81 80.44
C ILE A 660 3.22 -92.10 81.57
N LYS A 661 1.97 -91.62 81.48
CA LYS A 661 0.96 -91.88 82.51
C LYS A 661 0.61 -93.37 82.64
N SER A 662 0.57 -94.09 81.52
CA SER A 662 0.42 -95.55 81.53
C SER A 662 1.62 -96.25 82.17
N GLN A 663 2.84 -95.77 81.91
CA GLN A 663 4.06 -96.25 82.56
C GLN A 663 4.08 -95.92 84.06
N GLU A 664 3.65 -94.72 84.48
CA GLU A 664 3.51 -94.36 85.90
C GLU A 664 2.50 -95.26 86.62
N GLN A 665 1.35 -95.56 85.99
CA GLN A 665 0.38 -96.52 86.52
C GLN A 665 0.97 -97.93 86.64
N LEU A 666 1.76 -98.36 85.65
CA LEU A 666 2.46 -99.64 85.68
C LEU A 666 3.50 -99.67 86.82
N ILE A 667 4.28 -98.60 86.99
CA ILE A 667 5.26 -98.43 88.06
C ILE A 667 4.56 -98.46 89.43
N ASN A 668 3.45 -97.74 89.60
CA ASN A 668 2.68 -97.76 90.84
C ASN A 668 2.12 -99.16 91.15
N SER A 669 1.61 -99.87 90.14
CA SER A 669 1.15 -101.27 90.28
C SER A 669 2.30 -102.22 90.64
N GLN A 670 3.48 -102.03 90.04
CA GLN A 670 4.69 -102.78 90.38
C GLN A 670 5.16 -102.46 91.81
N ASN A 671 5.12 -101.21 92.24
CA ASN A 671 5.48 -100.79 93.60
C ASN A 671 4.54 -101.39 94.64
N SER A 672 3.22 -101.40 94.43
CA SER A 672 2.28 -102.07 95.34
C SER A 672 2.49 -103.59 95.40
N LYS A 673 2.96 -104.20 94.31
CA LYS A 673 3.31 -105.63 94.27
C LYS A 673 4.61 -105.92 95.01
N ILE A 674 5.57 -104.99 94.98
CA ILE A 674 6.81 -105.03 95.78
C ILE A 674 6.49 -104.87 97.26
N GLU A 675 5.66 -103.90 97.67
CA GLU A 675 5.21 -103.74 99.07
C GLU A 675 4.52 -105.02 99.59
N SER A 676 3.66 -105.65 98.78
CA SER A 676 3.04 -106.94 99.12
C SER A 676 4.06 -108.08 99.29
N LEU A 677 5.14 -108.08 98.52
CA LEU A 677 6.22 -109.05 98.65
C LEU A 677 7.10 -108.77 99.87
N GLU A 678 7.38 -107.49 100.18
CA GLU A 678 8.10 -107.06 101.39
C GLU A 678 7.30 -107.38 102.66
N GLU A 679 5.98 -107.21 102.68
CA GLU A 679 5.12 -107.65 103.79
C GLU A 679 5.17 -109.18 103.98
N ARG A 680 5.18 -109.95 102.88
CA ARG A 680 5.36 -111.41 102.94
C ARG A 680 6.75 -111.80 103.42
N LEU A 681 7.79 -111.06 103.03
CA LEU A 681 9.17 -111.27 103.49
C LEU A 681 9.28 -110.99 104.99
N THR A 682 8.75 -109.87 105.46
CA THR A 682 8.69 -109.49 106.88
C THR A 682 7.91 -110.51 107.72
N ARG A 683 6.86 -111.11 107.13
CA ARG A 683 6.08 -112.20 107.74
C ARG A 683 6.86 -113.53 107.80
N ILE A 684 7.73 -113.79 106.82
CA ILE A 684 8.65 -114.94 106.79
C ILE A 684 9.83 -114.74 107.76
N GLU A 685 10.39 -113.53 107.84
CA GLU A 685 11.44 -113.17 108.81
C GLU A 685 10.91 -113.29 110.25
N LYS A 686 9.68 -112.87 110.52
CA LYS A 686 8.98 -113.14 111.81
C LYS A 686 8.72 -114.62 112.10
N LEU A 687 8.70 -115.48 111.08
CA LEU A 687 8.58 -116.94 111.24
C LEU A 687 9.95 -117.63 111.42
N LEU A 688 11.06 -116.94 111.16
CA LEU A 688 12.43 -117.43 111.31
C LEU A 688 13.10 -116.98 112.64
N GLU A 689 12.50 -116.03 113.38
CA GLU A 689 12.97 -115.57 114.69
C GLU A 689 12.50 -116.41 115.90
N LYS A 690 11.99 -117.64 115.70
CA LYS A 690 11.71 -118.59 116.80
C LYS A 690 12.07 -120.03 116.49
#